data_AF-A0A924TSX2-F1
#
_entry.id   AF-A0A924TSX2-F1
#
_cell.length_a   1.000
_cell.length_b   1.000
_cell.length_c   1.000
_cell.angle_alpha   90.00
_cell.angle_beta   90.00
_cell.angle_gamma   90.00
#
_symmetry.space_group_name_H-M   'P 1'
#
loop_
_entity.id
_entity.type
_entity.pdbx_description
1 polymer ?
#
loop_
_entity_poly.entity_id
_entity_poly.type
_entity_poly.pdbx_seq_one_letter_code
_entity_poly.pdbx_strand_id
1 'polypeptide(L)'
;LAAMSTDDLNTFTATQFQAMGTAQIASPGTEQIYQLASDHLQALSASQLVGLTTRQIAAMLSDDIASFSVDQLGSLSAAQNKAIETADIDNIAVGTLSGLNTLQMAALSNAQLAALNTDQLQAFGDSQIAGLTTAQLAAMSTDDLNTFTATQFQAMGTAQIANLTANQVANLVSDDLGALSATQFAAFRTAQIAALDSVDLAVLGGEQLAALSSTQLRAIETNDIAGIQLGALASLTSTQISVLSAAQLANLATDQWQSLSGDQLGGLSTVQLSGLSTDDLNTLTEAQFQALSTAQLVGLTTHQVSQLEGADLAALSASQVAAMRTAQIAALDSVDLGALTANQLGAMNSGQLRAINTADIDGLSVAALGGLSGGQIGQLSTTQLANLSTEQLQALSEGQLNGLSNTQLVSLATDDLNALTQTQFAQLTTAQVAALSVNQVANLESADLAALSESQVRAFTTAQIVALDSADMATLSGSQLSAMSSTQLRAIETTDIGGISFSALGSLTAAQVGSLTTAQIGAMATEQLMALSDVQLGGLSTLQIATLATDDLNALSDAQMQQLSATQIAALTTHQVANLEANDFALFSNTQLRALGTGDIVAMSASQFAVLNGDQVSALSTGQIRAIDSSDLAALSAGDLQEFSVTQVKAFSSSQINALGTEDWQAFSGTQIAALTTQQIRWMDTGDIASLTGDQIGSLTASQAAALTTAQIVALHDDQILSLSVNNIKAMSMAQATAFETADINLMNDAQKSALNALSPIVLDLDGNGVSTLSAAHGVQFDLAATGHTGQYGWVGGNDGLLVRDINQDGVINDGRELFGSVTRLDNGASAGNGYNALAQLDVNHDGKVNAADAAFGELKVWVDANHDGKTDIGELKGLVEMGITSLDLNYATSGRVDHGNAVAMVPGYETADGATHEMADVWFAQARSETPPPQIADLLADAPTDLAPHGHATAAPAGPAATLAHAAGAATAGRGHRADLFEEELLKHQPLF
;
A
#
# COMPACT_ATOMS: atom_id res chain seq x y z
N LEU A 1 -142.44 13.45 -18.77
CA LEU A 1 -141.67 13.35 -20.02
C LEU A 1 -141.57 11.91 -20.49
N ALA A 2 -141.22 10.94 -19.62
CA ALA A 2 -141.21 9.50 -19.95
C ALA A 2 -142.44 8.96 -20.73
N ALA A 3 -143.64 9.46 -20.44
CA ALA A 3 -144.89 9.02 -21.08
C ALA A 3 -145.28 9.78 -22.39
N MET A 4 -144.47 10.74 -22.82
CA MET A 4 -144.71 11.55 -24.03
C MET A 4 -144.08 10.87 -25.27
N SER A 5 -144.64 11.07 -26.45
CA SER A 5 -143.92 10.66 -27.68
C SER A 5 -142.70 11.55 -27.91
N THR A 6 -141.71 11.09 -28.67
CA THR A 6 -140.56 11.93 -29.01
C THR A 6 -140.99 13.16 -29.82
N ASP A 7 -141.99 13.03 -30.69
CA ASP A 7 -142.58 14.16 -31.41
C ASP A 7 -143.13 15.22 -30.45
N ASP A 8 -143.82 14.81 -29.38
CA ASP A 8 -144.32 15.73 -28.34
C ASP A 8 -143.17 16.39 -27.57
N LEU A 9 -142.11 15.64 -27.25
CA LEU A 9 -140.92 16.19 -26.61
C LEU A 9 -140.22 17.22 -27.52
N ASN A 10 -140.19 17.00 -28.83
CA ASN A 10 -139.60 17.92 -29.78
C ASN A 10 -140.44 19.18 -30.06
N THR A 11 -141.67 19.29 -29.53
CA THR A 11 -142.46 20.53 -29.61
C THR A 11 -142.11 21.58 -28.54
N PHE A 12 -141.36 21.20 -27.50
CA PHE A 12 -140.81 22.18 -26.56
C PHE A 12 -139.80 23.09 -27.27
N THR A 13 -139.48 24.22 -26.65
CA THR A 13 -138.34 25.03 -27.07
C THR A 13 -137.09 24.66 -26.27
N ALA A 14 -135.90 24.91 -26.83
CA ALA A 14 -134.62 24.81 -26.13
C ALA A 14 -134.62 25.49 -24.74
N THR A 15 -135.22 26.69 -24.63
CA THR A 15 -135.36 27.41 -23.36
C THR A 15 -136.29 26.70 -22.37
N GLN A 16 -137.34 26.04 -22.86
CA GLN A 16 -138.24 25.25 -22.03
C GLN A 16 -137.53 24.00 -21.49
N PHE A 17 -136.70 23.33 -22.30
CA PHE A 17 -135.85 22.21 -21.86
C PHE A 17 -134.83 22.64 -20.81
N GLN A 18 -134.16 23.79 -21.02
CA GLN A 18 -133.20 24.34 -20.06
C GLN A 18 -133.86 24.69 -18.70
N ALA A 19 -135.14 25.05 -18.68
CA ALA A 19 -135.88 25.37 -17.46
C ALA A 19 -136.38 24.13 -16.66
N MET A 20 -136.27 22.92 -17.20
CA MET A 20 -136.71 21.68 -16.53
C MET A 20 -135.74 21.23 -15.43
N GLY A 21 -136.24 20.61 -14.35
CA GLY A 21 -135.40 20.01 -13.32
C GLY A 21 -134.61 18.81 -13.85
N THR A 22 -133.46 18.50 -13.23
CA THR A 22 -132.58 17.38 -13.61
C THR A 22 -133.32 16.03 -13.65
N ALA A 23 -134.19 15.77 -12.67
CA ALA A 23 -135.01 14.55 -12.63
C ALA A 23 -136.06 14.48 -13.75
N GLN A 24 -136.54 15.63 -14.24
CA GLN A 24 -137.44 15.67 -15.39
C GLN A 24 -136.67 15.30 -16.65
N ILE A 25 -135.52 15.93 -16.89
CA ILE A 25 -134.64 15.66 -18.04
C ILE A 25 -134.13 14.21 -18.07
N ALA A 26 -133.91 13.58 -16.92
CA ALA A 26 -133.48 12.19 -16.82
C ALA A 26 -134.60 11.15 -17.02
N SER A 27 -135.87 11.56 -16.96
CA SER A 27 -137.01 10.64 -17.02
C SER A 27 -137.33 9.99 -18.38
N PRO A 28 -137.04 10.59 -19.57
CA PRO A 28 -137.23 9.95 -20.87
C PRO A 28 -136.40 8.66 -21.02
N GLY A 29 -136.91 7.68 -21.76
CA GLY A 29 -136.16 6.47 -22.14
C GLY A 29 -135.01 6.77 -23.11
N THR A 30 -134.09 5.83 -23.26
CA THR A 30 -132.93 5.95 -24.16
C THR A 30 -133.30 6.30 -25.61
N GLU A 31 -134.35 5.69 -26.18
CA GLU A 31 -134.81 6.04 -27.54
C GLU A 31 -135.39 7.45 -27.65
N GLN A 32 -136.04 7.95 -26.59
CA GLN A 32 -136.57 9.32 -26.57
C GLN A 32 -135.43 10.37 -26.52
N ILE A 33 -134.31 10.04 -25.88
CA ILE A 33 -133.11 10.88 -25.88
C ILE A 33 -132.42 10.85 -27.26
N TYR A 34 -132.29 9.68 -27.88
CA TYR A 34 -131.70 9.53 -29.22
C TYR A 34 -132.45 10.30 -30.31
N GLN A 35 -133.78 10.38 -30.23
CA GLN A 35 -134.63 11.05 -31.22
C GLN A 35 -134.94 12.52 -30.85
N LEU A 36 -134.39 13.04 -29.75
CA LEU A 36 -134.60 14.43 -29.34
C LEU A 36 -133.94 15.37 -30.35
N ALA A 37 -134.51 16.55 -30.57
CA ALA A 37 -133.89 17.56 -31.41
C ALA A 37 -132.55 18.03 -30.79
N SER A 38 -131.51 18.16 -31.62
CA SER A 38 -130.15 18.50 -31.17
C SER A 38 -130.06 19.81 -30.38
N ASP A 39 -130.88 20.80 -30.72
CA ASP A 39 -130.96 22.08 -30.01
C ASP A 39 -131.51 21.93 -28.58
N HIS A 40 -132.31 20.90 -28.29
CA HIS A 40 -132.76 20.57 -26.94
C HIS A 40 -131.67 19.93 -26.08
N LEU A 41 -130.87 19.02 -26.65
CA LEU A 41 -129.74 18.41 -25.95
C LEU A 41 -128.61 19.43 -25.72
N GLN A 42 -128.36 20.31 -26.69
CA GLN A 42 -127.42 21.43 -26.59
C GLN A 42 -127.79 22.44 -25.49
N ALA A 43 -129.09 22.66 -25.27
CA ALA A 43 -129.59 23.62 -24.28
C ALA A 43 -129.54 23.12 -22.82
N LEU A 44 -129.21 21.84 -22.59
CA LEU A 44 -129.09 21.28 -21.25
C LEU A 44 -127.95 21.93 -20.46
N SER A 45 -128.22 22.39 -19.24
CA SER A 45 -127.17 22.76 -18.31
C SER A 45 -126.32 21.55 -17.90
N ALA A 46 -125.08 21.80 -17.47
CA ALA A 46 -124.17 20.78 -16.93
C ALA A 46 -124.84 19.88 -15.87
N SER A 47 -125.62 20.47 -14.95
CA SER A 47 -126.32 19.71 -13.90
C SER A 47 -127.45 18.82 -14.42
N GLN A 48 -128.13 19.22 -15.51
CA GLN A 48 -129.15 18.41 -16.17
C GLN A 48 -128.52 17.25 -16.94
N LEU A 49 -127.38 17.48 -17.59
CA LEU A 49 -126.63 16.46 -18.31
C LEU A 49 -126.12 15.35 -17.37
N VAL A 50 -125.61 15.73 -16.19
CA VAL A 50 -125.21 14.79 -15.12
C VAL A 50 -126.37 13.92 -14.63
N GLY A 51 -127.61 14.40 -14.75
CA GLY A 51 -128.81 13.63 -14.40
C GLY A 51 -129.09 12.44 -15.33
N LEU A 52 -128.54 12.44 -16.56
CA LEU A 52 -128.74 11.36 -17.53
C LEU A 52 -127.99 10.09 -17.13
N THR A 53 -128.58 8.93 -17.39
CA THR A 53 -127.89 7.64 -17.23
C THR A 53 -126.81 7.45 -18.31
N THR A 54 -125.83 6.59 -18.04
CA THR A 54 -124.79 6.22 -19.03
C THR A 54 -125.37 5.70 -20.34
N ARG A 55 -126.50 4.98 -20.29
CA ARG A 55 -127.22 4.52 -21.48
C ARG A 55 -127.88 5.64 -22.28
N GLN A 56 -128.31 6.71 -21.63
CA GLN A 56 -128.87 7.88 -22.32
C GLN A 56 -127.76 8.70 -22.98
N ILE A 57 -126.61 8.88 -22.30
CA ILE A 57 -125.44 9.55 -22.88
C ILE A 57 -124.90 8.78 -24.10
N ALA A 58 -124.76 7.46 -23.98
CA ALA A 58 -124.31 6.60 -25.09
C ALA A 58 -125.24 6.59 -26.31
N ALA A 59 -126.51 7.00 -26.13
CA ALA A 59 -127.50 7.02 -27.21
C ALA A 59 -127.76 8.45 -27.72
N MET A 60 -126.89 9.41 -27.46
CA MET A 60 -126.95 10.73 -28.09
C MET A 60 -126.42 10.65 -29.52
N LEU A 61 -126.82 11.57 -30.40
CA LEU A 61 -126.22 11.65 -31.74
C LEU A 61 -124.82 12.26 -31.66
N SER A 62 -123.94 11.92 -32.61
CA SER A 62 -122.57 12.43 -32.67
C SER A 62 -122.51 13.96 -32.69
N ASP A 63 -123.43 14.62 -33.41
CA ASP A 63 -123.55 16.08 -33.46
C ASP A 63 -123.91 16.70 -32.08
N ASP A 64 -124.64 15.96 -31.24
CA ASP A 64 -125.01 16.42 -29.90
C ASP A 64 -123.83 16.35 -28.96
N ILE A 65 -123.06 15.25 -29.01
CA ILE A 65 -121.83 15.09 -28.24
C ILE A 65 -120.77 16.11 -28.68
N ALA A 66 -120.61 16.33 -29.99
CA ALA A 66 -119.66 17.30 -30.55
C ALA A 66 -119.88 18.74 -30.06
N SER A 67 -121.14 19.07 -29.76
CA SER A 67 -121.56 20.39 -29.31
C SER A 67 -121.41 20.67 -27.81
N PHE A 68 -120.90 19.70 -27.03
CA PHE A 68 -120.68 19.89 -25.60
C PHE A 68 -119.68 21.02 -25.33
N SER A 69 -120.05 21.90 -24.39
CA SER A 69 -119.15 22.88 -23.78
C SER A 69 -118.21 22.23 -22.77
N VAL A 70 -117.11 22.93 -22.45
CA VAL A 70 -116.12 22.53 -21.43
C VAL A 70 -116.80 22.17 -20.11
N ASP A 71 -117.74 23.00 -19.65
CA ASP A 71 -118.47 22.79 -18.40
C ASP A 71 -119.42 21.59 -18.46
N GLN A 72 -120.07 21.36 -19.60
CA GLN A 72 -120.96 20.22 -19.80
C GLN A 72 -120.17 18.91 -19.74
N LEU A 73 -119.11 18.77 -20.54
CA LEU A 73 -118.28 17.56 -20.55
C LEU A 73 -117.55 17.35 -19.20
N GLY A 74 -117.02 18.42 -18.62
CA GLY A 74 -116.32 18.40 -17.34
C GLY A 74 -117.21 18.09 -16.14
N SER A 75 -118.53 18.31 -16.24
CA SER A 75 -119.48 17.98 -15.16
C SER A 75 -119.89 16.51 -15.12
N LEU A 76 -119.80 15.78 -16.24
CA LEU A 76 -120.20 14.37 -16.34
C LEU A 76 -119.46 13.50 -15.32
N SER A 77 -120.08 12.47 -14.77
CA SER A 77 -119.36 11.49 -13.98
C SER A 77 -118.36 10.71 -14.84
N ALA A 78 -117.33 10.15 -14.20
CA ALA A 78 -116.37 9.23 -14.83
C ALA A 78 -117.05 8.10 -15.64
N ALA A 79 -118.17 7.57 -15.14
CA ALA A 79 -118.94 6.54 -15.83
C ALA A 79 -119.70 7.06 -17.05
N GLN A 80 -120.17 8.32 -17.02
CA GLN A 80 -120.83 8.97 -18.16
C GLN A 80 -119.83 9.31 -19.26
N ASN A 81 -118.66 9.84 -18.92
CA ASN A 81 -117.58 10.07 -19.91
C ASN A 81 -117.11 8.76 -20.55
N LYS A 82 -117.01 7.67 -19.78
CA LYS A 82 -116.72 6.34 -20.33
C LYS A 82 -117.84 5.79 -21.25
N ALA A 83 -119.06 6.30 -21.11
CA ALA A 83 -120.21 5.82 -21.88
C ALA A 83 -120.36 6.50 -23.24
N ILE A 84 -119.67 7.62 -23.49
CA ILE A 84 -119.60 8.25 -24.83
C ILE A 84 -119.01 7.23 -25.80
N GLU A 85 -119.70 6.99 -26.92
CA GLU A 85 -119.27 5.99 -27.89
C GLU A 85 -117.91 6.39 -28.49
N THR A 86 -117.05 5.40 -28.75
CA THR A 86 -115.72 5.65 -29.31
C THR A 86 -115.76 6.41 -30.64
N ALA A 87 -116.83 6.22 -31.44
CA ALA A 87 -117.04 6.91 -32.70
C ALA A 87 -117.40 8.40 -32.56
N ASP A 88 -117.70 8.88 -31.35
CA ASP A 88 -118.05 10.29 -31.08
C ASP A 88 -116.87 11.08 -30.50
N ILE A 89 -115.80 10.40 -30.08
CA ILE A 89 -114.69 11.03 -29.37
C ILE A 89 -113.91 11.99 -30.28
N ASP A 90 -113.68 11.62 -31.54
CA ASP A 90 -112.99 12.46 -32.53
C ASP A 90 -113.78 13.73 -32.92
N ASN A 91 -115.10 13.71 -32.70
CA ASN A 91 -116.02 14.82 -32.96
C ASN A 91 -116.10 15.85 -31.82
N ILE A 92 -115.55 15.55 -30.64
CA ILE A 92 -115.51 16.51 -29.52
C ILE A 92 -114.58 17.68 -29.87
N ALA A 93 -115.06 18.91 -29.73
CA ALA A 93 -114.23 20.09 -29.99
C ALA A 93 -112.94 20.09 -29.14
N VAL A 94 -111.80 20.37 -29.77
CA VAL A 94 -110.44 20.30 -29.19
C VAL A 94 -110.34 20.94 -27.80
N GLY A 95 -110.87 22.15 -27.62
CA GLY A 95 -110.82 22.87 -26.34
C GLY A 95 -111.73 22.30 -25.25
N THR A 96 -112.77 21.53 -25.59
CA THR A 96 -113.77 20.99 -24.65
C THR A 96 -113.16 19.95 -23.72
N LEU A 97 -112.19 19.17 -24.20
CA LEU A 97 -111.51 18.12 -23.44
C LEU A 97 -110.73 18.66 -22.23
N SER A 98 -110.39 19.95 -22.22
CA SER A 98 -109.78 20.63 -21.06
C SER A 98 -110.68 20.68 -19.82
N GLY A 99 -111.98 20.39 -19.96
CA GLY A 99 -112.92 20.29 -18.85
C GLY A 99 -112.81 18.99 -18.04
N LEU A 100 -112.13 17.96 -18.57
CA LEU A 100 -111.96 16.68 -17.88
C LEU A 100 -110.99 16.80 -16.71
N ASN A 101 -111.39 16.26 -15.56
CA ASN A 101 -110.56 16.09 -14.37
C ASN A 101 -109.88 14.72 -14.33
N THR A 102 -108.94 14.53 -13.40
CA THR A 102 -108.12 13.32 -13.29
C THR A 102 -108.93 12.03 -13.12
N LEU A 103 -110.07 12.05 -12.42
CA LEU A 103 -110.93 10.88 -12.24
C LEU A 103 -111.66 10.50 -13.54
N GLN A 104 -112.07 11.51 -14.32
CA GLN A 104 -112.70 11.28 -15.62
C GLN A 104 -111.67 10.76 -16.63
N MET A 105 -110.48 11.36 -16.66
CA MET A 105 -109.36 10.90 -17.48
C MET A 105 -109.01 9.44 -17.19
N ALA A 106 -108.86 9.06 -15.92
CA ALA A 106 -108.58 7.70 -15.51
C ALA A 106 -109.68 6.68 -15.86
N ALA A 107 -110.91 7.14 -16.11
CA ALA A 107 -112.05 6.29 -16.42
C ALA A 107 -112.27 6.05 -17.92
N LEU A 108 -111.68 6.87 -18.79
CA LEU A 108 -111.71 6.66 -20.24
C LEU A 108 -111.16 5.28 -20.59
N SER A 109 -111.77 4.60 -21.55
CA SER A 109 -111.21 3.35 -22.07
C SER A 109 -110.03 3.61 -23.00
N ASN A 110 -109.16 2.61 -23.18
CA ASN A 110 -108.06 2.70 -24.16
C ASN A 110 -108.59 2.95 -25.58
N ALA A 111 -109.75 2.41 -25.93
CA ALA A 111 -110.39 2.65 -27.22
C ALA A 111 -110.85 4.11 -27.38
N GLN A 112 -111.39 4.73 -26.31
CA GLN A 112 -111.75 6.15 -26.34
C GLN A 112 -110.52 7.04 -26.44
N LEU A 113 -109.43 6.74 -25.74
CA LEU A 113 -108.19 7.50 -25.89
C LEU A 113 -107.57 7.36 -27.29
N ALA A 114 -107.58 6.16 -27.87
CA ALA A 114 -107.07 5.92 -29.22
C ALA A 114 -107.92 6.52 -30.34
N ALA A 115 -109.16 6.96 -30.04
CA ALA A 115 -110.02 7.65 -31.00
C ALA A 115 -109.80 9.16 -31.03
N LEU A 116 -108.98 9.71 -30.11
CA LEU A 116 -108.63 11.13 -30.14
C LEU A 116 -107.69 11.41 -31.32
N ASN A 117 -107.88 12.53 -32.00
CA ASN A 117 -106.93 13.02 -33.00
C ASN A 117 -105.76 13.81 -32.35
N THR A 118 -104.74 14.13 -33.15
CA THR A 118 -103.54 14.85 -32.70
C THR A 118 -103.84 16.17 -32.00
N ASP A 119 -104.75 16.99 -32.54
CA ASP A 119 -105.09 18.30 -31.95
C ASP A 119 -105.76 18.11 -30.57
N GLN A 120 -106.61 17.09 -30.43
CA GLN A 120 -107.28 16.76 -29.18
C GLN A 120 -106.32 16.23 -28.10
N LEU A 121 -105.37 15.37 -28.47
CA LEU A 121 -104.32 14.89 -27.56
C LEU A 121 -103.43 16.05 -27.07
N GLN A 122 -103.07 16.97 -27.96
CA GLN A 122 -102.28 18.16 -27.62
C GLN A 122 -103.02 19.17 -26.74
N ALA A 123 -104.36 19.20 -26.81
CA ALA A 123 -105.16 20.11 -25.98
C ALA A 123 -105.30 19.68 -24.51
N PHE A 124 -104.84 18.49 -24.14
CA PHE A 124 -104.77 18.09 -22.73
C PHE A 124 -103.76 18.95 -21.96
N GLY A 125 -104.20 19.53 -20.84
CA GLY A 125 -103.31 20.19 -19.90
C GLY A 125 -102.63 19.22 -18.93
N ASP A 126 -101.74 19.75 -18.10
CA ASP A 126 -100.92 18.97 -17.17
C ASP A 126 -101.75 18.07 -16.23
N SER A 127 -102.91 18.58 -15.77
CA SER A 127 -103.81 17.81 -14.91
C SER A 127 -104.46 16.64 -15.63
N GLN A 128 -104.77 16.76 -16.92
CA GLN A 128 -105.31 15.65 -17.70
C GLN A 128 -104.26 14.57 -17.94
N ILE A 129 -103.05 14.98 -18.30
CA ILE A 129 -101.94 14.05 -18.53
C ILE A 129 -101.55 13.32 -17.23
N ALA A 130 -101.46 14.04 -16.11
CA ALA A 130 -101.25 13.43 -14.79
C ALA A 130 -102.40 12.50 -14.36
N GLY A 131 -103.60 12.69 -14.93
CA GLY A 131 -104.78 11.86 -14.70
C GLY A 131 -104.82 10.56 -15.49
N LEU A 132 -103.97 10.38 -16.51
CA LEU A 132 -103.88 9.13 -17.27
C LEU A 132 -103.33 8.00 -16.39
N THR A 133 -103.97 6.84 -16.44
CA THR A 133 -103.45 5.66 -15.75
C THR A 133 -102.25 5.06 -16.48
N THR A 134 -101.44 4.31 -15.75
CA THR A 134 -100.29 3.58 -16.33
C THR A 134 -100.71 2.58 -17.40
N ALA A 135 -101.90 1.98 -17.28
CA ALA A 135 -102.46 1.05 -18.26
C ALA A 135 -102.94 1.75 -19.53
N GLN A 136 -103.45 2.98 -19.42
CA GLN A 136 -103.83 3.80 -20.57
C GLN A 136 -102.59 4.20 -21.36
N LEU A 137 -101.58 4.75 -20.69
CA LEU A 137 -100.31 5.14 -21.34
C LEU A 137 -99.57 3.96 -21.98
N ALA A 138 -99.49 2.80 -21.31
CA ALA A 138 -98.85 1.62 -21.88
C ALA A 138 -99.59 1.05 -23.11
N ALA A 139 -100.86 1.42 -23.31
CA ALA A 139 -101.68 1.00 -24.46
C ALA A 139 -101.72 2.05 -25.58
N MET A 140 -101.22 3.26 -25.37
CA MET A 140 -101.11 4.28 -26.42
C MET A 140 -100.05 3.88 -27.44
N SER A 141 -100.28 4.23 -28.71
CA SER A 141 -99.24 4.08 -29.73
C SER A 141 -98.11 5.08 -29.48
N THR A 142 -96.91 4.79 -29.99
CA THR A 142 -95.81 5.75 -29.89
C THR A 142 -96.07 6.99 -30.74
N ASP A 143 -96.80 6.87 -31.85
CA ASP A 143 -97.23 8.01 -32.66
C ASP A 143 -98.07 8.98 -31.83
N ASP A 144 -98.99 8.47 -31.01
CA ASP A 144 -99.80 9.30 -30.11
C ASP A 144 -98.95 9.95 -29.01
N LEU A 145 -98.01 9.21 -28.42
CA LEU A 145 -97.10 9.77 -27.40
C LEU A 145 -96.21 10.87 -27.97
N ASN A 146 -95.73 10.72 -29.22
CA ASN A 146 -94.94 11.72 -29.93
C ASN A 146 -95.75 12.96 -30.34
N THR A 147 -97.08 12.97 -30.13
CA THR A 147 -97.87 14.20 -30.25
C THR A 147 -97.78 15.08 -29.01
N PHE A 148 -97.35 14.53 -27.86
CA PHE A 148 -97.26 15.29 -26.62
C PHE A 148 -96.13 16.32 -26.69
N THR A 149 -96.30 17.38 -25.92
CA THR A 149 -95.30 18.42 -25.73
C THR A 149 -94.39 18.09 -24.55
N ALA A 150 -93.20 18.70 -24.51
CA ALA A 150 -92.27 18.62 -23.39
C ALA A 150 -92.93 18.88 -22.02
N THR A 151 -93.85 19.86 -21.92
CA THR A 151 -94.57 20.16 -20.67
C THR A 151 -95.54 19.05 -20.28
N GLN A 152 -96.16 18.38 -21.26
CA GLN A 152 -97.04 17.24 -21.00
C GLN A 152 -96.24 16.02 -20.52
N PHE A 153 -95.06 15.74 -21.10
CA PHE A 153 -94.15 14.72 -20.55
C PHE A 153 -93.70 15.08 -19.13
N GLN A 154 -93.40 16.35 -18.84
CA GLN A 154 -93.07 16.81 -17.48
C GLN A 154 -94.25 16.74 -16.50
N ALA A 155 -95.50 16.80 -16.98
CA ALA A 155 -96.68 16.62 -16.14
C ALA A 155 -96.91 15.16 -15.71
N MET A 156 -96.27 14.18 -16.37
CA MET A 156 -96.37 12.77 -16.00
C MET A 156 -95.68 12.46 -14.67
N GLY A 157 -96.33 11.69 -13.80
CA GLY A 157 -95.72 11.14 -12.60
C GLY A 157 -94.71 10.02 -12.90
N THR A 158 -93.83 9.73 -11.93
CA THR A 158 -92.82 8.66 -12.06
C THR A 158 -93.43 7.28 -12.29
N ALA A 159 -94.62 7.00 -11.75
CA ALA A 159 -95.32 5.73 -11.98
C ALA A 159 -95.81 5.55 -13.43
N GLN A 160 -96.13 6.66 -14.11
CA GLN A 160 -96.52 6.70 -15.51
C GLN A 160 -95.29 6.45 -16.40
N ILE A 161 -94.20 7.18 -16.17
CA ILE A 161 -92.92 7.01 -16.88
C ILE A 161 -92.37 5.59 -16.73
N ALA A 162 -92.36 5.05 -15.49
CA ALA A 162 -91.89 3.69 -15.22
C ALA A 162 -92.69 2.58 -15.92
N ASN A 163 -93.90 2.86 -16.42
CA ASN A 163 -94.77 1.89 -17.11
C ASN A 163 -94.87 2.07 -18.62
N LEU A 164 -94.19 3.07 -19.20
CA LEU A 164 -93.96 3.06 -20.64
C LEU A 164 -93.28 1.74 -21.04
N THR A 165 -93.64 1.17 -22.17
CA THR A 165 -92.97 -0.04 -22.64
C THR A 165 -91.59 0.30 -23.19
N ALA A 166 -90.67 -0.68 -23.21
CA ALA A 166 -89.36 -0.49 -23.85
C ALA A 166 -89.49 -0.08 -25.33
N ASN A 167 -90.49 -0.63 -26.03
CA ASN A 167 -90.77 -0.27 -27.42
C ASN A 167 -91.30 1.16 -27.57
N GLN A 168 -92.12 1.65 -26.63
CA GLN A 168 -92.52 3.05 -26.62
C GLN A 168 -91.29 3.94 -26.44
N VAL A 169 -90.46 3.68 -25.44
CA VAL A 169 -89.25 4.48 -25.15
C VAL A 169 -88.28 4.51 -26.35
N ALA A 170 -88.01 3.37 -26.99
CA ALA A 170 -87.13 3.29 -28.18
C ALA A 170 -87.64 4.04 -29.42
N ASN A 171 -88.90 4.47 -29.44
CA ASN A 171 -89.50 5.16 -30.59
C ASN A 171 -90.01 6.56 -30.22
N LEU A 172 -89.73 7.03 -29.00
CA LEU A 172 -90.02 8.41 -28.61
C LEU A 172 -89.10 9.36 -29.39
N VAL A 173 -89.54 10.59 -29.61
CA VAL A 173 -88.65 11.64 -30.11
C VAL A 173 -87.64 11.97 -29.01
N SER A 174 -86.34 11.98 -29.33
CA SER A 174 -85.28 12.17 -28.34
C SER A 174 -85.42 13.47 -27.54
N ASP A 175 -85.91 14.55 -28.14
CA ASP A 175 -86.20 15.82 -27.43
C ASP A 175 -87.17 15.65 -26.25
N ASP A 176 -88.14 14.72 -26.35
CA ASP A 176 -89.09 14.44 -25.27
C ASP A 176 -88.43 13.72 -24.10
N LEU A 177 -87.46 12.83 -24.38
CA LEU A 177 -86.64 12.20 -23.35
C LEU A 177 -85.75 13.23 -22.65
N GLY A 178 -85.17 14.15 -23.41
CA GLY A 178 -84.38 15.28 -22.90
C GLY A 178 -85.20 16.24 -22.03
N ALA A 179 -86.51 16.38 -22.28
CA ALA A 179 -87.40 17.24 -21.51
C ALA A 179 -87.75 16.71 -20.11
N LEU A 180 -87.56 15.42 -19.82
CA LEU A 180 -87.91 14.83 -18.52
C LEU A 180 -87.04 15.38 -17.37
N SER A 181 -87.62 15.56 -16.18
CA SER A 181 -86.81 15.86 -14.99
C SER A 181 -85.93 14.67 -14.61
N ALA A 182 -84.85 14.92 -13.86
CA ALA A 182 -83.97 13.87 -13.35
C ALA A 182 -84.72 12.77 -12.55
N THR A 183 -85.74 13.16 -11.77
CA THR A 183 -86.57 12.23 -11.00
C THR A 183 -87.47 11.37 -11.90
N GLN A 184 -87.99 11.94 -12.99
CA GLN A 184 -88.79 11.21 -13.98
C GLN A 184 -87.91 10.23 -14.75
N PHE A 185 -86.75 10.69 -15.21
CA PHE A 185 -85.82 9.84 -15.95
C PHE A 185 -85.31 8.67 -15.09
N ALA A 186 -85.00 8.91 -13.82
CA ALA A 186 -84.62 7.86 -12.87
C ALA A 186 -85.74 6.84 -12.58
N ALA A 187 -86.99 7.11 -12.94
CA ALA A 187 -88.10 6.18 -12.78
C ALA A 187 -88.12 5.07 -13.85
N PHE A 188 -87.40 5.23 -14.96
CA PHE A 188 -87.29 4.20 -16.00
C PHE A 188 -86.71 2.89 -15.44
N ARG A 189 -87.27 1.76 -15.83
CA ARG A 189 -86.73 0.43 -15.57
C ARG A 189 -85.57 0.13 -16.51
N THR A 190 -84.74 -0.84 -16.15
CA THR A 190 -83.57 -1.23 -16.95
C THR A 190 -83.91 -1.60 -18.39
N ALA A 191 -85.05 -2.25 -18.63
CA ALA A 191 -85.49 -2.58 -19.99
C ALA A 191 -85.83 -1.35 -20.85
N GLN A 192 -86.25 -0.24 -20.23
CA GLN A 192 -86.50 1.02 -20.93
C GLN A 192 -85.18 1.75 -21.20
N ILE A 193 -84.26 1.76 -20.23
CA ILE A 193 -82.91 2.33 -20.42
C ILE A 193 -82.12 1.58 -21.50
N ALA A 194 -82.21 0.24 -21.53
CA ALA A 194 -81.58 -0.58 -22.57
C ALA A 194 -82.19 -0.39 -23.97
N ALA A 195 -83.35 0.25 -24.06
CA ALA A 195 -84.03 0.51 -25.31
C ALA A 195 -83.66 1.87 -25.92
N LEU A 196 -82.89 2.70 -25.20
CA LEU A 196 -82.37 3.98 -25.66
C LEU A 196 -81.19 3.73 -26.61
N ASP A 197 -81.14 4.50 -27.69
CA ASP A 197 -79.99 4.50 -28.59
C ASP A 197 -79.00 5.66 -28.29
N SER A 198 -77.90 5.72 -29.03
CA SER A 198 -76.91 6.80 -28.90
C SER A 198 -77.47 8.22 -29.13
N VAL A 199 -78.52 8.38 -29.95
CA VAL A 199 -79.16 9.69 -30.22
C VAL A 199 -79.99 10.10 -29.01
N ASP A 200 -80.69 9.16 -28.39
CA ASP A 200 -81.44 9.40 -27.15
C ASP A 200 -80.52 9.78 -25.99
N LEU A 201 -79.37 9.12 -25.85
CA LEU A 201 -78.40 9.45 -24.81
C LEU A 201 -77.73 10.82 -25.04
N ALA A 202 -77.65 11.28 -26.29
CA ALA A 202 -77.03 12.55 -26.64
C ALA A 202 -77.85 13.78 -26.21
N VAL A 203 -79.16 13.64 -26.02
CA VAL A 203 -80.02 14.74 -25.54
C VAL A 203 -80.09 14.85 -24.02
N LEU A 204 -79.51 13.89 -23.28
CA LEU A 204 -79.59 13.86 -21.82
C LEU A 204 -78.63 14.87 -21.18
N GLY A 205 -79.14 15.61 -20.21
CA GLY A 205 -78.37 16.46 -19.33
C GLY A 205 -77.68 15.70 -18.20
N GLY A 206 -76.67 16.33 -17.58
CA GLY A 206 -75.90 15.75 -16.49
C GLY A 206 -76.74 15.34 -15.27
N GLU A 207 -77.79 16.10 -14.93
CA GLU A 207 -78.69 15.76 -13.82
C GLU A 207 -79.50 14.48 -14.07
N GLN A 208 -79.97 14.25 -15.30
CA GLN A 208 -80.73 13.04 -15.66
C GLN A 208 -79.85 11.81 -15.59
N LEU A 209 -78.65 11.90 -16.16
CA LEU A 209 -77.69 10.79 -16.16
C LEU A 209 -77.19 10.48 -14.74
N ALA A 210 -76.90 11.51 -13.93
CA ALA A 210 -76.46 11.35 -12.54
C ALA A 210 -77.56 10.83 -11.61
N ALA A 211 -78.85 10.96 -11.98
CA ALA A 211 -79.95 10.39 -11.20
C ALA A 211 -80.17 8.89 -11.43
N LEU A 212 -79.54 8.30 -12.46
CA LEU A 212 -79.62 6.86 -12.71
C LEU A 212 -78.95 6.04 -11.60
N SER A 213 -79.60 4.96 -11.22
CA SER A 213 -79.02 3.93 -10.35
C SER A 213 -77.92 3.15 -11.08
N SER A 214 -77.06 2.49 -10.30
CA SER A 214 -76.00 1.63 -10.84
C SER A 214 -76.51 0.51 -11.75
N THR A 215 -77.74 0.04 -11.56
CA THR A 215 -78.34 -1.01 -12.40
C THR A 215 -78.84 -0.43 -13.73
N GLN A 216 -79.38 0.79 -13.71
CA GLN A 216 -79.80 1.50 -14.92
C GLN A 216 -78.60 1.87 -15.78
N LEU A 217 -77.51 2.38 -15.18
CA LEU A 217 -76.27 2.66 -15.92
C LEU A 217 -75.66 1.38 -16.53
N ARG A 218 -75.76 0.22 -15.87
CA ARG A 218 -75.37 -1.08 -16.46
C ARG A 218 -76.23 -1.47 -17.66
N ALA A 219 -77.48 -1.01 -17.68
CA ALA A 219 -78.46 -1.42 -18.69
C ALA A 219 -78.29 -0.66 -20.01
N ILE A 220 -77.56 0.46 -20.02
CA ILE A 220 -77.15 1.13 -21.26
C ILE A 220 -76.34 0.13 -22.10
N GLU A 221 -76.79 -0.13 -23.32
CA GLU A 221 -76.09 -1.05 -24.20
C GLU A 221 -74.71 -0.51 -24.56
N THR A 222 -73.74 -1.42 -24.76
CA THR A 222 -72.34 -1.05 -24.99
C THR A 222 -72.18 -0.10 -26.17
N ASN A 223 -72.93 -0.31 -27.25
CA ASN A 223 -72.83 0.49 -28.46
C ASN A 223 -73.33 1.94 -28.28
N ASP A 224 -74.23 2.16 -27.33
CA ASP A 224 -74.93 3.44 -27.18
C ASP A 224 -74.26 4.39 -26.19
N ILE A 225 -73.40 3.88 -25.30
CA ILE A 225 -72.72 4.70 -24.28
C ILE A 225 -71.90 5.86 -24.86
N ALA A 226 -71.39 5.71 -26.10
CA ALA A 226 -70.69 6.77 -26.83
C ALA A 226 -71.58 8.00 -27.10
N GLY A 227 -72.90 7.86 -27.08
CA GLY A 227 -73.86 8.95 -27.25
C GLY A 227 -73.86 9.97 -26.11
N ILE A 228 -73.34 9.62 -24.93
CA ILE A 228 -73.33 10.50 -23.76
C ILE A 228 -72.44 11.73 -24.01
N GLN A 229 -73.00 12.93 -23.93
CA GLN A 229 -72.24 14.16 -24.12
C GLN A 229 -71.22 14.40 -22.99
N LEU A 230 -70.09 15.04 -23.30
CA LEU A 230 -68.97 15.28 -22.36
C LEU A 230 -69.43 15.92 -21.04
N GLY A 231 -70.28 16.94 -21.11
CA GLY A 231 -70.79 17.62 -19.90
C GLY A 231 -71.70 16.74 -19.04
N ALA A 232 -72.44 15.81 -19.65
CA ALA A 232 -73.26 14.85 -18.94
C ALA A 232 -72.40 13.76 -18.29
N LEU A 233 -71.40 13.25 -19.00
CA LEU A 233 -70.44 12.28 -18.48
C LEU A 233 -69.67 12.82 -17.26
N ALA A 234 -69.27 14.09 -17.29
CA ALA A 234 -68.61 14.78 -16.19
C ALA A 234 -69.48 14.89 -14.91
N SER A 235 -70.80 14.72 -15.02
CA SER A 235 -71.73 14.77 -13.89
C SER A 235 -71.84 13.44 -13.13
N LEU A 236 -71.31 12.34 -13.68
CA LEU A 236 -71.30 11.04 -13.02
C LEU A 236 -70.32 11.01 -11.85
N THR A 237 -70.74 10.39 -10.75
CA THR A 237 -69.87 10.16 -9.59
C THR A 237 -68.90 9.00 -9.84
N SER A 238 -67.80 8.94 -9.07
CA SER A 238 -66.86 7.82 -9.09
C SER A 238 -67.52 6.47 -8.79
N THR A 239 -68.59 6.44 -7.99
CA THR A 239 -69.40 5.24 -7.71
C THR A 239 -70.25 4.82 -8.91
N GLN A 240 -70.65 5.76 -9.77
CA GLN A 240 -71.39 5.46 -11.00
C GLN A 240 -70.45 4.98 -12.11
N ILE A 241 -69.25 5.56 -12.20
CA ILE A 241 -68.21 5.10 -13.14
C ILE A 241 -67.72 3.69 -12.77
N SER A 242 -67.53 3.40 -11.48
CA SER A 242 -67.03 2.10 -11.01
C SER A 242 -67.93 0.91 -11.33
N VAL A 243 -69.20 1.17 -11.67
CA VAL A 243 -70.14 0.11 -12.00
C VAL A 243 -70.19 -0.20 -13.50
N LEU A 244 -69.71 0.68 -14.38
CA LEU A 244 -69.67 0.41 -15.82
C LEU A 244 -68.86 -0.87 -16.13
N SER A 245 -69.29 -1.65 -17.12
CA SER A 245 -68.50 -2.82 -17.55
C SER A 245 -67.26 -2.39 -18.33
N ALA A 246 -66.25 -3.26 -18.41
CA ALA A 246 -65.07 -3.01 -19.25
C ALA A 246 -65.46 -2.79 -20.73
N ALA A 247 -66.46 -3.51 -21.23
CA ALA A 247 -66.97 -3.35 -22.58
C ALA A 247 -67.64 -1.97 -22.80
N GLN A 248 -68.43 -1.50 -21.82
CA GLN A 248 -69.02 -0.15 -21.86
C GLN A 248 -67.93 0.94 -21.85
N LEU A 249 -66.90 0.78 -21.02
CA LEU A 249 -65.78 1.75 -20.96
C LEU A 249 -64.97 1.75 -22.26
N ALA A 250 -64.71 0.60 -22.86
CA ALA A 250 -63.97 0.46 -24.12
C ALA A 250 -64.70 1.05 -25.34
N ASN A 251 -65.98 1.44 -25.20
CA ASN A 251 -66.74 2.08 -26.27
C ASN A 251 -66.91 3.60 -26.06
N LEU A 252 -66.21 4.17 -25.07
CA LEU A 252 -66.08 5.62 -24.94
C LEU A 252 -65.10 6.16 -25.98
N ALA A 253 -65.41 7.32 -26.55
CA ALA A 253 -64.51 8.05 -27.43
C ALA A 253 -63.34 8.70 -26.67
N THR A 254 -62.28 9.05 -27.40
CA THR A 254 -61.06 9.68 -26.83
C THR A 254 -61.37 10.94 -26.03
N ASP A 255 -62.25 11.82 -26.53
CA ASP A 255 -62.66 13.04 -25.83
C ASP A 255 -63.47 12.76 -24.56
N GLN A 256 -64.27 11.69 -24.55
CA GLN A 256 -64.99 11.22 -23.36
C GLN A 256 -64.02 10.73 -22.29
N TRP A 257 -63.01 9.92 -22.65
CA TRP A 257 -61.94 9.52 -21.73
C TRP A 257 -61.19 10.72 -21.16
N GLN A 258 -60.81 11.68 -22.02
CA GLN A 258 -60.09 12.89 -21.61
C GLN A 258 -60.95 13.86 -20.78
N SER A 259 -62.28 13.74 -20.83
CA SER A 259 -63.19 14.55 -19.99
C SER A 259 -63.33 14.02 -18.55
N LEU A 260 -62.92 12.78 -18.28
CA LEU A 260 -63.01 12.19 -16.94
C LEU A 260 -62.05 12.88 -15.96
N SER A 261 -62.58 13.27 -14.81
CA SER A 261 -61.79 13.79 -13.70
C SER A 261 -60.94 12.71 -13.03
N GLY A 262 -59.89 13.13 -12.31
CA GLY A 262 -59.07 12.22 -11.50
C GLY A 262 -59.88 11.43 -10.46
N ASP A 263 -60.92 12.03 -9.87
CA ASP A 263 -61.81 11.34 -8.92
C ASP A 263 -62.66 10.25 -9.61
N GLN A 264 -63.13 10.50 -10.83
CA GLN A 264 -63.87 9.52 -11.63
C GLN A 264 -62.97 8.36 -12.05
N LEU A 265 -61.75 8.65 -12.51
CA LEU A 265 -60.75 7.63 -12.82
C LEU A 265 -60.34 6.84 -11.58
N GLY A 266 -60.18 7.49 -10.43
CA GLY A 266 -59.95 6.84 -9.12
C GLY A 266 -61.09 5.91 -8.69
N GLY A 267 -62.29 6.07 -9.26
CA GLY A 267 -63.42 5.16 -9.07
C GLY A 267 -63.28 3.83 -9.84
N LEU A 268 -62.47 3.77 -10.89
CA LEU A 268 -62.31 2.55 -11.69
C LEU A 268 -61.68 1.42 -10.87
N SER A 269 -62.31 0.25 -10.90
CA SER A 269 -61.74 -0.96 -10.33
C SER A 269 -60.53 -1.44 -11.13
N THR A 270 -59.65 -2.20 -10.47
CA THR A 270 -58.53 -2.86 -11.13
C THR A 270 -58.96 -3.83 -12.23
N VAL A 271 -60.14 -4.44 -12.10
CA VAL A 271 -60.72 -5.33 -13.12
C VAL A 271 -61.14 -4.54 -14.36
N GLN A 272 -61.79 -3.39 -14.18
CA GLN A 272 -62.14 -2.50 -15.30
C GLN A 272 -60.89 -2.06 -16.05
N LEU A 273 -59.86 -1.57 -15.34
CA LEU A 273 -58.61 -1.14 -15.95
C LEU A 273 -57.87 -2.27 -16.66
N SER A 274 -57.79 -3.46 -16.05
CA SER A 274 -57.14 -4.62 -16.69
C SER A 274 -57.86 -5.14 -17.94
N GLY A 275 -59.13 -4.75 -18.14
CA GLY A 275 -59.94 -5.10 -19.29
C GLY A 275 -59.94 -4.06 -20.41
N LEU A 276 -59.34 -2.89 -20.21
CA LEU A 276 -59.19 -1.86 -21.25
C LEU A 276 -58.12 -2.27 -22.28
N SER A 277 -58.31 -1.84 -23.51
CA SER A 277 -57.27 -1.94 -24.53
C SER A 277 -56.11 -0.98 -24.20
N THR A 278 -54.96 -1.21 -24.82
CA THR A 278 -53.81 -0.28 -24.73
C THR A 278 -54.13 1.05 -25.39
N ASP A 279 -54.90 1.04 -26.48
CA ASP A 279 -55.32 2.24 -27.19
C ASP A 279 -56.19 3.12 -26.29
N ASP A 280 -57.17 2.54 -25.59
CA ASP A 280 -58.01 3.26 -24.62
C ASP A 280 -57.17 3.84 -23.47
N LEU A 281 -56.25 3.04 -22.93
CA LEU A 281 -55.40 3.45 -21.83
C LEU A 281 -54.50 4.63 -22.23
N ASN A 282 -53.95 4.61 -23.45
CA ASN A 282 -53.10 5.67 -24.00
C ASN A 282 -53.92 6.89 -24.51
N THR A 283 -55.27 6.87 -24.42
CA THR A 283 -56.05 8.10 -24.64
C THR A 283 -56.03 9.05 -23.44
N LEU A 284 -55.68 8.55 -22.26
CA LEU A 284 -55.58 9.33 -21.04
C LEU A 284 -54.47 10.36 -21.15
N THR A 285 -54.70 11.53 -20.56
CA THR A 285 -53.65 12.55 -20.42
C THR A 285 -52.66 12.18 -19.30
N GLU A 286 -51.48 12.82 -19.30
CA GLU A 286 -50.45 12.58 -18.27
C GLU A 286 -50.97 12.88 -16.86
N ALA A 287 -51.82 13.91 -16.71
CA ALA A 287 -52.45 14.27 -15.45
C ALA A 287 -53.46 13.21 -14.97
N GLN A 288 -54.15 12.56 -15.91
CA GLN A 288 -55.08 11.47 -15.62
C GLN A 288 -54.35 10.19 -15.23
N PHE A 289 -53.25 9.86 -15.92
CA PHE A 289 -52.37 8.76 -15.52
C PHE A 289 -51.78 8.97 -14.13
N GLN A 290 -51.30 10.17 -13.83
CA GLN A 290 -50.80 10.52 -12.51
C GLN A 290 -51.89 10.42 -11.43
N ALA A 291 -53.17 10.64 -11.77
CA ALA A 291 -54.29 10.51 -10.84
C ALA A 291 -54.64 9.05 -10.48
N LEU A 292 -54.15 8.05 -11.23
CA LEU A 292 -54.38 6.64 -10.91
C LEU A 292 -53.77 6.27 -9.55
N SER A 293 -54.52 5.57 -8.72
CA SER A 293 -54.00 5.05 -7.46
C SER A 293 -52.93 3.97 -7.68
N THR A 294 -52.10 3.74 -6.67
CA THR A 294 -51.11 2.64 -6.69
C THR A 294 -51.76 1.28 -6.90
N ALA A 295 -52.95 1.05 -6.34
CA ALA A 295 -53.70 -0.19 -6.54
C ALA A 295 -54.16 -0.37 -7.99
N GLN A 296 -54.58 0.71 -8.65
CA GLN A 296 -54.99 0.73 -10.05
C GLN A 296 -53.83 0.44 -11.01
N LEU A 297 -52.68 1.10 -10.81
CA LEU A 297 -51.48 0.81 -11.59
C LEU A 297 -50.97 -0.62 -11.41
N VAL A 298 -51.00 -1.12 -10.17
CA VAL A 298 -50.71 -2.54 -9.88
C VAL A 298 -51.76 -3.47 -10.50
N GLY A 299 -52.96 -2.98 -10.82
CA GLY A 299 -53.99 -3.72 -11.54
C GLY A 299 -53.71 -3.92 -13.02
N LEU A 300 -52.87 -3.07 -13.65
CA LEU A 300 -52.54 -3.17 -15.06
C LEU A 300 -51.79 -4.48 -15.37
N THR A 301 -52.10 -5.06 -16.52
CA THR A 301 -51.40 -6.24 -17.02
C THR A 301 -49.98 -5.88 -17.48
N THR A 302 -49.08 -6.86 -17.55
CA THR A 302 -47.73 -6.63 -18.08
C THR A 302 -47.75 -6.22 -19.55
N HIS A 303 -48.73 -6.71 -20.32
CA HIS A 303 -48.92 -6.28 -21.71
C HIS A 303 -49.33 -4.80 -21.80
N GLN A 304 -50.26 -4.35 -20.95
CA GLN A 304 -50.62 -2.92 -20.89
C GLN A 304 -49.42 -2.05 -20.51
N VAL A 305 -48.63 -2.47 -19.50
CA VAL A 305 -47.44 -1.73 -19.06
C VAL A 305 -46.39 -1.62 -20.17
N SER A 306 -46.14 -2.71 -20.92
CA SER A 306 -45.17 -2.72 -22.04
C SER A 306 -45.61 -1.91 -23.28
N GLN A 307 -46.80 -1.30 -23.25
CA GLN A 307 -47.36 -0.52 -24.35
C GLN A 307 -47.74 0.90 -23.92
N LEU A 308 -47.38 1.30 -22.70
CA LEU A 308 -47.55 2.67 -22.23
C LEU A 308 -46.63 3.61 -23.02
N GLU A 309 -47.06 4.86 -23.19
CA GLU A 309 -46.18 5.86 -23.77
C GLU A 309 -45.14 6.32 -22.74
N GLY A 310 -43.94 6.67 -23.20
CA GLY A 310 -42.88 7.16 -22.31
C GLY A 310 -43.29 8.43 -21.52
N ALA A 311 -44.16 9.27 -22.08
CA ALA A 311 -44.72 10.44 -21.40
C ALA A 311 -45.58 10.05 -20.19
N ASP A 312 -46.38 8.99 -20.32
CA ASP A 312 -47.22 8.46 -19.23
C ASP A 312 -46.36 7.85 -18.12
N LEU A 313 -45.33 7.09 -18.50
CA LEU A 313 -44.35 6.56 -17.55
C LEU A 313 -43.64 7.68 -16.80
N ALA A 314 -43.22 8.75 -17.48
CA ALA A 314 -42.58 9.91 -16.86
C ALA A 314 -43.54 10.72 -15.95
N ALA A 315 -44.84 10.69 -16.21
CA ALA A 315 -45.86 11.38 -15.42
C ALA A 315 -46.14 10.71 -14.06
N LEU A 316 -45.85 9.42 -13.93
CA LEU A 316 -46.04 8.67 -12.69
C LEU A 316 -45.23 9.28 -11.54
N SER A 317 -45.81 9.32 -10.35
CA SER A 317 -45.07 9.66 -9.15
C SER A 317 -44.10 8.54 -8.74
N ALA A 318 -43.07 8.90 -7.98
CA ALA A 318 -42.15 7.97 -7.36
C ALA A 318 -42.86 6.85 -6.56
N SER A 319 -43.93 7.19 -5.83
CA SER A 319 -44.73 6.22 -5.07
C SER A 319 -45.50 5.25 -5.95
N GLN A 320 -45.94 5.69 -7.13
CA GLN A 320 -46.63 4.86 -8.11
C GLN A 320 -45.67 3.83 -8.73
N VAL A 321 -44.49 4.26 -9.17
CA VAL A 321 -43.44 3.36 -9.68
C VAL A 321 -42.98 2.39 -8.58
N ALA A 322 -42.75 2.87 -7.36
CA ALA A 322 -42.37 2.03 -6.22
C ALA A 322 -43.44 0.97 -5.86
N ALA A 323 -44.72 1.19 -6.19
CA ALA A 323 -45.79 0.22 -5.96
C ALA A 323 -45.88 -0.86 -7.05
N MET A 324 -45.35 -0.63 -8.26
CA MET A 324 -45.42 -1.57 -9.37
C MET A 324 -44.83 -2.94 -9.02
N ARG A 325 -45.41 -4.01 -9.55
CA ARG A 325 -44.88 -5.36 -9.35
C ARG A 325 -43.59 -5.54 -10.16
N THR A 326 -42.71 -6.41 -9.69
CA THR A 326 -41.49 -6.79 -10.43
C THR A 326 -41.79 -7.29 -11.85
N ALA A 327 -42.88 -8.02 -12.05
CA ALA A 327 -43.32 -8.47 -13.38
C ALA A 327 -43.74 -7.31 -14.31
N GLN A 328 -44.25 -6.20 -13.77
CA GLN A 328 -44.57 -5.00 -14.56
C GLN A 328 -43.29 -4.26 -14.93
N ILE A 329 -42.34 -4.13 -14.01
CA ILE A 329 -41.02 -3.54 -14.28
C ILE A 329 -40.24 -4.37 -15.32
N ALA A 330 -40.27 -5.70 -15.22
CA ALA A 330 -39.62 -6.60 -16.18
C ALA A 330 -40.23 -6.58 -17.59
N ALA A 331 -41.41 -5.97 -17.75
CA ALA A 331 -42.08 -5.81 -19.03
C ALA A 331 -41.72 -4.50 -19.74
N LEU A 332 -41.03 -3.58 -19.05
CA LEU A 332 -40.52 -2.33 -19.62
C LEU A 332 -39.31 -2.64 -20.52
N ASP A 333 -39.25 -2.01 -21.68
CA ASP A 333 -38.10 -2.09 -22.58
C ASP A 333 -37.08 -0.95 -22.35
N SER A 334 -36.01 -0.93 -23.14
CA SER A 334 -34.99 0.13 -23.07
C SER A 334 -35.54 1.55 -23.27
N VAL A 335 -36.58 1.74 -24.10
CA VAL A 335 -37.18 3.07 -24.36
C VAL A 335 -38.00 3.52 -23.16
N ASP A 336 -38.76 2.60 -22.57
CA ASP A 336 -39.54 2.83 -21.36
C ASP A 336 -38.65 3.23 -20.17
N LEU A 337 -37.54 2.52 -19.99
CA LEU A 337 -36.57 2.80 -18.93
C LEU A 337 -35.86 4.15 -19.14
N GLY A 338 -35.65 4.55 -20.39
CA GLY A 338 -35.12 5.87 -20.75
C GLY A 338 -36.04 7.03 -20.41
N ALA A 339 -37.36 6.78 -20.36
CA ALA A 339 -38.36 7.78 -19.99
C ALA A 339 -38.47 8.01 -18.47
N LEU A 340 -37.98 7.08 -17.64
CA LEU A 340 -38.00 7.21 -16.19
C LEU A 340 -37.08 8.34 -15.71
N THR A 341 -37.55 9.04 -14.68
CA THR A 341 -36.82 10.10 -13.98
C THR A 341 -35.97 9.54 -12.84
N ALA A 342 -34.98 10.33 -12.39
CA ALA A 342 -34.15 10.01 -11.23
C ALA A 342 -34.97 9.71 -9.96
N ASN A 343 -36.05 10.46 -9.71
CA ASN A 343 -36.90 10.27 -8.54
C ASN A 343 -37.70 8.97 -8.60
N GLN A 344 -38.13 8.56 -9.80
CA GLN A 344 -38.86 7.31 -10.00
C GLN A 344 -37.95 6.10 -9.83
N LEU A 345 -36.79 6.11 -10.49
CA LEU A 345 -35.79 5.03 -10.39
C LEU A 345 -35.26 4.90 -8.96
N GLY A 346 -34.97 6.04 -8.30
CA GLY A 346 -34.51 6.09 -6.91
C GLY A 346 -35.53 5.59 -5.88
N ALA A 347 -36.83 5.59 -6.21
CA ALA A 347 -37.89 5.07 -5.33
C ALA A 347 -38.07 3.54 -5.43
N MET A 348 -37.48 2.90 -6.43
CA MET A 348 -37.57 1.45 -6.61
C MET A 348 -36.81 0.69 -5.52
N ASN A 349 -37.40 -0.42 -5.09
CA ASN A 349 -36.74 -1.35 -4.18
C ASN A 349 -35.80 -2.31 -4.92
N SER A 350 -34.98 -3.05 -4.18
CA SER A 350 -33.97 -3.96 -4.76
C SER A 350 -34.57 -5.09 -5.61
N GLY A 351 -35.79 -5.54 -5.32
CA GLY A 351 -36.49 -6.53 -6.13
C GLY A 351 -36.91 -5.97 -7.50
N GLN A 352 -37.37 -4.72 -7.54
CA GLN A 352 -37.73 -4.03 -8.77
C GLN A 352 -36.50 -3.72 -9.62
N LEU A 353 -35.42 -3.22 -9.02
CA LEU A 353 -34.18 -2.96 -9.76
C LEU A 353 -33.59 -4.24 -10.37
N ARG A 354 -33.62 -5.37 -9.65
CA ARG A 354 -33.21 -6.68 -10.19
C ARG A 354 -34.18 -7.28 -11.21
N ALA A 355 -35.40 -6.75 -11.31
CA ALA A 355 -36.38 -7.20 -12.29
C ALA A 355 -36.21 -6.52 -13.65
N ILE A 356 -35.46 -5.42 -13.73
CA ILE A 356 -35.04 -4.83 -15.01
C ILE A 356 -34.24 -5.88 -15.77
N ASN A 357 -34.70 -6.26 -16.96
CA ASN A 357 -34.00 -7.24 -17.77
C ASN A 357 -32.60 -6.72 -18.11
N THR A 358 -31.61 -7.62 -18.13
CA THR A 358 -30.23 -7.26 -18.44
C THR A 358 -30.08 -6.65 -19.83
N ALA A 359 -30.96 -7.01 -20.78
CA ALA A 359 -30.93 -6.49 -22.15
C ALA A 359 -31.48 -5.06 -22.28
N ASP A 360 -32.19 -4.56 -21.27
CA ASP A 360 -32.87 -3.25 -21.32
C ASP A 360 -32.21 -2.21 -20.38
N ILE A 361 -31.26 -2.62 -19.52
CA ILE A 361 -30.66 -1.74 -18.50
C ILE A 361 -29.82 -0.60 -19.09
N ASP A 362 -29.27 -0.78 -20.29
CA ASP A 362 -28.56 0.23 -21.06
C ASP A 362 -29.51 1.36 -21.53
N GLY A 363 -30.82 1.13 -21.53
CA GLY A 363 -31.85 2.15 -21.76
C GLY A 363 -31.96 3.21 -20.66
N LEU A 364 -31.43 2.95 -19.46
CA LEU A 364 -31.48 3.93 -18.37
C LEU A 364 -30.74 5.22 -18.74
N SER A 365 -31.40 6.38 -18.64
CA SER A 365 -30.70 7.64 -18.87
C SER A 365 -29.65 7.88 -17.78
N VAL A 366 -28.54 8.55 -18.14
CA VAL A 366 -27.52 9.00 -17.18
C VAL A 366 -28.14 9.82 -16.04
N ALA A 367 -29.13 10.66 -16.36
CA ALA A 367 -29.86 11.44 -15.36
C ALA A 367 -30.67 10.54 -14.40
N ALA A 368 -31.33 9.51 -14.92
CA ALA A 368 -32.09 8.56 -14.10
C ALA A 368 -31.17 7.75 -13.17
N LEU A 369 -30.05 7.25 -13.70
CA LEU A 369 -29.03 6.53 -12.91
C LEU A 369 -28.51 7.36 -11.74
N GLY A 370 -28.34 8.67 -11.91
CA GLY A 370 -27.96 9.58 -10.82
C GLY A 370 -28.95 9.62 -9.63
N GLY A 371 -30.19 9.14 -9.81
CA GLY A 371 -31.19 9.01 -8.75
C GLY A 371 -30.99 7.80 -7.84
N LEU A 372 -30.19 6.81 -8.24
CA LEU A 372 -29.92 5.62 -7.43
C LEU A 372 -28.93 5.92 -6.30
N SER A 373 -29.22 5.44 -5.10
CA SER A 373 -28.24 5.44 -4.00
C SER A 373 -27.15 4.39 -4.22
N GLY A 374 -25.98 4.55 -3.58
CA GLY A 374 -24.95 3.51 -3.57
C GLY A 374 -25.45 2.16 -3.04
N GLY A 375 -26.35 2.19 -2.05
CA GLY A 375 -27.01 0.99 -1.56
C GLY A 375 -27.87 0.29 -2.62
N GLN A 376 -28.49 1.01 -3.55
CA GLN A 376 -29.24 0.43 -4.66
C GLN A 376 -28.33 -0.09 -5.77
N ILE A 377 -27.28 0.64 -6.12
CA ILE A 377 -26.25 0.19 -7.08
C ILE A 377 -25.61 -1.12 -6.60
N GLY A 378 -25.27 -1.21 -5.31
CA GLY A 378 -24.76 -2.43 -4.69
C GLY A 378 -25.71 -3.63 -4.67
N GLN A 379 -26.97 -3.45 -5.10
CA GLN A 379 -27.98 -4.52 -5.19
C GLN A 379 -28.27 -4.97 -6.63
N LEU A 380 -27.71 -4.28 -7.63
CA LEU A 380 -27.74 -4.74 -9.01
C LEU A 380 -26.98 -6.07 -9.13
N SER A 381 -27.46 -6.94 -10.01
CA SER A 381 -26.69 -8.15 -10.34
C SER A 381 -25.41 -7.79 -11.10
N THR A 382 -24.42 -8.69 -11.07
CA THR A 382 -23.18 -8.54 -11.84
C THR A 382 -23.45 -8.43 -13.35
N THR A 383 -24.43 -9.18 -13.85
CA THR A 383 -24.86 -9.14 -15.27
C THR A 383 -25.58 -7.86 -15.64
N GLN A 384 -26.33 -7.25 -14.71
CA GLN A 384 -26.94 -5.94 -14.93
C GLN A 384 -25.88 -4.85 -14.96
N LEU A 385 -24.93 -4.88 -14.03
CA LEU A 385 -23.85 -3.90 -13.97
C LEU A 385 -22.94 -3.96 -15.21
N ALA A 386 -22.59 -5.17 -15.66
CA ALA A 386 -21.76 -5.38 -16.86
C ALA A 386 -22.45 -5.00 -18.18
N ASN A 387 -23.77 -4.79 -18.18
CA ASN A 387 -24.53 -4.33 -19.35
C ASN A 387 -24.80 -2.82 -19.32
N LEU A 388 -24.26 -2.07 -18.35
CA LEU A 388 -24.28 -0.62 -18.43
C LEU A 388 -23.33 -0.15 -19.54
N SER A 389 -23.71 0.91 -20.26
CA SER A 389 -22.84 1.54 -21.24
C SER A 389 -21.65 2.24 -20.57
N THR A 390 -20.60 2.51 -21.34
CA THR A 390 -19.45 3.29 -20.87
C THR A 390 -19.87 4.65 -20.33
N GLU A 391 -20.79 5.36 -20.99
CA GLU A 391 -21.31 6.65 -20.53
C GLU A 391 -22.07 6.53 -19.20
N GLN A 392 -22.78 5.43 -18.99
CA GLN A 392 -23.51 5.15 -17.75
C GLN A 392 -22.55 4.84 -16.59
N LEU A 393 -21.50 4.03 -16.83
CA LEU A 393 -20.45 3.76 -15.84
C LEU A 393 -19.70 5.03 -15.46
N GLN A 394 -19.32 5.85 -16.45
CA GLN A 394 -18.65 7.14 -16.22
C GLN A 394 -19.56 8.19 -15.54
N ALA A 395 -20.88 8.01 -15.57
CA ALA A 395 -21.81 8.87 -14.85
C ALA A 395 -21.99 8.51 -13.37
N LEU A 396 -21.47 7.36 -12.90
CA LEU A 396 -21.60 6.97 -11.50
C LEU A 396 -20.87 7.95 -10.57
N SER A 397 -21.62 8.45 -9.59
CA SER A 397 -21.09 9.31 -8.53
C SER A 397 -20.20 8.55 -7.55
N GLU A 398 -19.41 9.27 -6.76
CA GLU A 398 -18.58 8.70 -5.68
C GLU A 398 -19.39 7.80 -4.73
N GLY A 399 -20.56 8.27 -4.28
CA GLY A 399 -21.43 7.49 -3.39
C GLY A 399 -21.94 6.20 -4.03
N GLN A 400 -22.10 6.18 -5.36
CA GLN A 400 -22.54 5.01 -6.11
C GLN A 400 -21.41 4.01 -6.33
N LEU A 401 -20.22 4.49 -6.70
CA LEU A 401 -19.02 3.66 -6.83
C LEU A 401 -18.64 3.00 -5.50
N ASN A 402 -18.70 3.74 -4.39
CA ASN A 402 -18.48 3.21 -3.04
C ASN A 402 -19.56 2.19 -2.61
N GLY A 403 -20.72 2.22 -3.27
CA GLY A 403 -21.80 1.25 -3.07
C GLY A 403 -21.56 -0.09 -3.77
N LEU A 404 -20.65 -0.15 -4.75
CA LEU A 404 -20.33 -1.40 -5.45
C LEU A 404 -19.71 -2.42 -4.50
N SER A 405 -20.28 -3.63 -4.50
CA SER A 405 -19.71 -4.75 -3.78
C SER A 405 -18.43 -5.26 -4.44
N ASN A 406 -17.57 -5.92 -3.66
CA ASN A 406 -16.36 -6.55 -4.18
C ASN A 406 -16.67 -7.57 -5.30
N THR A 407 -17.77 -8.32 -5.19
CA THR A 407 -18.21 -9.26 -6.24
C THR A 407 -18.58 -8.54 -7.54
N GLN A 408 -19.22 -7.38 -7.45
CA GLN A 408 -19.55 -6.57 -8.62
C GLN A 408 -18.30 -6.02 -9.31
N LEU A 409 -17.35 -5.46 -8.56
CA LEU A 409 -16.11 -4.95 -9.13
C LEU A 409 -15.27 -6.05 -9.80
N VAL A 410 -15.14 -7.22 -9.16
CA VAL A 410 -14.40 -8.35 -9.75
C VAL A 410 -15.09 -8.93 -10.98
N SER A 411 -16.41 -8.72 -11.13
CA SER A 411 -17.15 -9.18 -12.30
C SER A 411 -17.08 -8.25 -13.51
N LEU A 412 -16.63 -6.99 -13.32
CA LEU A 412 -16.43 -6.06 -14.43
C LEU A 412 -15.26 -6.54 -15.30
N ALA A 413 -15.44 -6.46 -16.61
CA ALA A 413 -14.32 -6.64 -17.53
C ALA A 413 -13.28 -5.54 -17.32
N THR A 414 -12.02 -5.82 -17.63
CA THR A 414 -10.95 -4.82 -17.49
C THR A 414 -11.23 -3.58 -18.35
N ASP A 415 -11.81 -3.76 -19.55
CA ASP A 415 -12.19 -2.63 -20.42
C ASP A 415 -13.23 -1.70 -19.75
N ASP A 416 -14.21 -2.26 -19.02
CA ASP A 416 -15.21 -1.47 -18.28
C ASP A 416 -14.60 -0.78 -17.06
N LEU A 417 -13.63 -1.43 -16.40
CA LEU A 417 -12.92 -0.87 -15.27
C LEU A 417 -12.03 0.31 -15.70
N ASN A 418 -11.31 0.16 -16.81
CA ASN A 418 -10.48 1.21 -17.43
C ASN A 418 -11.33 2.28 -18.11
N ALA A 419 -12.61 2.01 -18.39
CA ALA A 419 -13.53 3.02 -18.86
C ALA A 419 -13.93 4.02 -17.76
N LEU A 420 -13.67 3.74 -16.48
CA LEU A 420 -13.82 4.72 -15.42
C LEU A 420 -12.84 5.89 -15.62
N THR A 421 -13.24 7.10 -15.22
CA THR A 421 -12.29 8.21 -15.23
C THR A 421 -11.26 8.06 -14.10
N GLN A 422 -10.05 8.61 -14.26
CA GLN A 422 -9.03 8.64 -13.21
C GLN A 422 -9.57 9.15 -11.86
N THR A 423 -10.44 10.17 -11.89
CA THR A 423 -11.09 10.68 -10.67
C THR A 423 -11.95 9.61 -10.02
N GLN A 424 -12.77 8.89 -10.78
CA GLN A 424 -13.63 7.83 -10.27
C GLN A 424 -12.81 6.64 -9.76
N PHE A 425 -11.76 6.26 -10.47
CA PHE A 425 -10.86 5.19 -10.06
C PHE A 425 -10.18 5.53 -8.71
N ALA A 426 -9.71 6.77 -8.57
CA ALA A 426 -9.15 7.27 -7.32
C ALA A 426 -10.18 7.35 -6.16
N GLN A 427 -11.49 7.32 -6.43
CA GLN A 427 -12.53 7.27 -5.39
C GLN A 427 -12.81 5.85 -4.86
N LEU A 428 -12.29 4.79 -5.49
CA LEU A 428 -12.51 3.43 -5.00
C LEU A 428 -12.00 3.28 -3.57
N THR A 429 -12.76 2.62 -2.70
CA THR A 429 -12.31 2.38 -1.33
C THR A 429 -11.11 1.42 -1.31
N THR A 430 -10.32 1.44 -0.24
CA THR A 430 -9.21 0.50 -0.04
C THR A 430 -9.66 -0.96 -0.07
N ALA A 431 -10.88 -1.26 0.42
CA ALA A 431 -11.46 -2.60 0.38
C ALA A 431 -11.81 -3.04 -1.06
N GLN A 432 -12.23 -2.10 -1.91
CA GLN A 432 -12.53 -2.34 -3.32
C GLN A 432 -11.25 -2.54 -4.13
N VAL A 433 -10.21 -1.71 -3.91
CA VAL A 433 -8.89 -1.88 -4.55
C VAL A 433 -8.24 -3.22 -4.16
N ALA A 434 -8.29 -3.58 -2.87
CA ALA A 434 -7.80 -4.88 -2.39
C ALA A 434 -8.59 -6.08 -2.96
N ALA A 435 -9.83 -5.86 -3.42
CA ALA A 435 -10.67 -6.89 -3.99
C ALA A 435 -10.45 -7.12 -5.49
N LEU A 436 -9.86 -6.16 -6.22
CA LEU A 436 -9.57 -6.31 -7.65
C LEU A 436 -8.79 -7.60 -7.90
N SER A 437 -9.14 -8.33 -8.97
CA SER A 437 -8.39 -9.52 -9.32
C SER A 437 -6.97 -9.18 -9.78
N VAL A 438 -6.05 -10.14 -9.67
CA VAL A 438 -4.68 -10.02 -10.20
C VAL A 438 -4.70 -9.67 -11.69
N ASN A 439 -5.64 -10.24 -12.46
CA ASN A 439 -5.77 -9.95 -13.89
C ASN A 439 -6.27 -8.53 -14.16
N GLN A 440 -7.19 -8.01 -13.35
CA GLN A 440 -7.63 -6.62 -13.44
C GLN A 440 -6.45 -5.67 -13.14
N VAL A 441 -5.68 -5.92 -12.07
CA VAL A 441 -4.51 -5.10 -11.71
C VAL A 441 -3.44 -5.11 -12.80
N ALA A 442 -3.11 -6.29 -13.36
CA ALA A 442 -2.13 -6.42 -14.44
C ALA A 442 -2.53 -5.76 -15.77
N ASN A 443 -3.78 -5.31 -15.91
CA ASN A 443 -4.27 -4.65 -17.13
C ASN A 443 -4.87 -3.26 -16.83
N LEU A 444 -4.59 -2.69 -15.64
CA LEU A 444 -4.95 -1.30 -15.35
C LEU A 444 -4.17 -0.36 -16.27
N GLU A 445 -4.78 0.76 -16.64
CA GLU A 445 -4.02 1.83 -17.27
C GLU A 445 -3.06 2.45 -16.26
N SER A 446 -1.82 2.72 -16.67
CA SER A 446 -0.82 3.28 -15.74
C SER A 446 -1.22 4.68 -15.22
N ALA A 447 -2.12 5.38 -15.92
CA ALA A 447 -2.72 6.63 -15.44
C ALA A 447 -3.64 6.41 -14.24
N ASP A 448 -4.42 5.33 -14.23
CA ASP A 448 -5.29 4.96 -13.11
C ASP A 448 -4.48 4.48 -11.91
N LEU A 449 -3.40 3.72 -12.15
CA LEU A 449 -2.45 3.33 -11.11
C LEU A 449 -1.78 4.56 -10.46
N ALA A 450 -1.35 5.54 -11.27
CA ALA A 450 -0.78 6.79 -10.78
C ALA A 450 -1.79 7.66 -10.01
N ALA A 451 -3.09 7.55 -10.32
CA ALA A 451 -4.15 8.30 -9.65
C ALA A 451 -4.50 7.76 -8.25
N LEU A 452 -4.08 6.54 -7.89
CA LEU A 452 -4.35 5.95 -6.59
C LEU A 452 -3.70 6.74 -5.43
N SER A 453 -4.43 6.90 -4.34
CA SER A 453 -3.86 7.39 -3.09
C SER A 453 -2.87 6.40 -2.48
N GLU A 454 -2.00 6.91 -1.62
CA GLU A 454 -1.09 6.12 -0.77
C GLU A 454 -1.81 5.00 -0.01
N SER A 455 -3.03 5.28 0.48
CA SER A 455 -3.82 4.30 1.23
C SER A 455 -4.36 3.17 0.35
N GLN A 456 -4.68 3.45 -0.91
CA GLN A 456 -5.15 2.47 -1.90
C GLN A 456 -3.99 1.61 -2.39
N VAL A 457 -2.83 2.20 -2.69
CA VAL A 457 -1.61 1.43 -3.04
C VAL A 457 -1.22 0.51 -1.87
N ARG A 458 -1.28 1.02 -0.63
CA ARG A 458 -1.04 0.20 0.57
C ARG A 458 -2.10 -0.89 0.77
N ALA A 459 -3.29 -0.79 0.16
CA ALA A 459 -4.32 -1.81 0.24
C ALA A 459 -4.08 -3.00 -0.72
N PHE A 460 -3.18 -2.87 -1.70
CA PHE A 460 -2.85 -3.98 -2.59
C PHE A 460 -2.32 -5.19 -1.83
N THR A 461 -2.77 -6.36 -2.22
CA THR A 461 -2.18 -7.63 -1.80
C THR A 461 -0.84 -7.84 -2.48
N THR A 462 0.02 -8.69 -1.92
CA THR A 462 1.30 -9.03 -2.57
C THR A 462 1.11 -9.68 -3.93
N ALA A 463 0.04 -10.44 -4.15
CA ALA A 463 -0.27 -11.04 -5.45
C ALA A 463 -0.65 -9.98 -6.50
N GLN A 464 -1.29 -8.87 -6.08
CA GLN A 464 -1.55 -7.74 -6.96
C GLN A 464 -0.27 -6.94 -7.25
N ILE A 465 0.65 -6.79 -6.28
CA ILE A 465 1.96 -6.16 -6.52
C ILE A 465 2.81 -6.97 -7.51
N VAL A 466 2.82 -8.30 -7.40
CA VAL A 466 3.48 -9.20 -8.38
C VAL A 466 2.86 -9.09 -9.77
N ALA A 467 1.63 -8.60 -9.89
CA ALA A 467 0.96 -8.43 -11.17
C ALA A 467 1.39 -7.17 -11.93
N LEU A 468 2.04 -6.23 -11.24
CA LEU A 468 2.55 -4.97 -11.82
C LEU A 468 3.85 -5.24 -12.54
N ASP A 469 4.03 -4.64 -13.72
CA ASP A 469 5.27 -4.74 -14.47
C ASP A 469 6.20 -3.53 -14.26
N SER A 470 7.39 -3.57 -14.88
CA SER A 470 8.34 -2.46 -14.83
C SER A 470 7.79 -1.11 -15.32
N ALA A 471 6.84 -1.07 -16.25
CA ALA A 471 6.22 0.16 -16.72
C ALA A 471 5.26 0.73 -15.67
N ASP A 472 4.48 -0.14 -15.03
CA ASP A 472 3.63 0.22 -13.89
C ASP A 472 4.46 0.76 -12.71
N MET A 473 5.55 0.09 -12.37
CA MET A 473 6.47 0.54 -11.31
C MET A 473 7.09 1.92 -11.61
N ALA A 474 7.29 2.26 -12.88
CA ALA A 474 7.77 3.57 -13.30
C ALA A 474 6.74 4.69 -13.10
N THR A 475 5.46 4.35 -13.01
CA THR A 475 4.36 5.33 -12.84
C THR A 475 4.05 5.62 -11.37
N LEU A 476 4.42 4.72 -10.46
CA LEU A 476 4.24 4.94 -9.03
C LEU A 476 5.12 6.10 -8.54
N SER A 477 4.49 7.04 -7.83
CA SER A 477 5.18 8.13 -7.16
C SER A 477 5.97 7.63 -5.95
N GLY A 478 6.97 8.40 -5.53
CA GLY A 478 7.74 8.10 -4.32
C GLY A 478 6.90 8.06 -3.04
N SER A 479 5.80 8.81 -2.96
CA SER A 479 4.91 8.76 -1.80
C SER A 479 4.06 7.48 -1.79
N GLN A 480 3.57 7.04 -2.95
CA GLN A 480 2.88 5.74 -3.09
C GLN A 480 3.82 4.57 -2.74
N LEU A 481 5.06 4.57 -3.26
CA LEU A 481 6.04 3.52 -2.97
C LEU A 481 6.44 3.50 -1.48
N SER A 482 6.65 4.67 -0.87
CA SER A 482 6.97 4.78 0.57
C SER A 482 5.78 4.49 1.49
N ALA A 483 4.54 4.52 1.00
CA ALA A 483 3.37 4.08 1.75
C ALA A 483 3.25 2.54 1.84
N MET A 484 3.94 1.80 0.96
CA MET A 484 3.92 0.33 0.96
C MET A 484 4.57 -0.25 2.22
N SER A 485 4.02 -1.37 2.70
CA SER A 485 4.63 -2.18 3.75
C SER A 485 5.88 -2.90 3.25
N SER A 486 6.76 -3.32 4.18
CA SER A 486 7.93 -4.15 3.84
C SER A 486 7.55 -5.45 3.13
N THR A 487 6.40 -6.05 3.48
CA THR A 487 5.89 -7.25 2.80
C THR A 487 5.50 -6.97 1.34
N GLN A 488 4.91 -5.81 1.06
CA GLN A 488 4.58 -5.40 -0.31
C GLN A 488 5.83 -5.03 -1.10
N LEU A 489 6.78 -4.30 -0.51
CA LEU A 489 8.06 -3.98 -1.16
C LEU A 489 8.84 -5.25 -1.50
N ARG A 490 8.88 -6.25 -0.61
CA ARG A 490 9.49 -7.56 -0.86
C ARG A 490 8.76 -8.41 -1.91
N ALA A 491 7.54 -8.05 -2.29
CA ALA A 491 6.77 -8.74 -3.31
C ALA A 491 7.03 -8.22 -4.72
N ILE A 492 7.68 -7.06 -4.88
CA ILE A 492 8.10 -6.54 -6.18
C ILE A 492 9.09 -7.53 -6.80
N GLU A 493 8.80 -8.04 -7.99
CA GLU A 493 9.70 -9.01 -8.64
C GLU A 493 11.00 -8.31 -9.08
N THR A 494 12.09 -9.07 -9.12
CA THR A 494 13.42 -8.53 -9.46
C THR A 494 13.46 -7.93 -10.87
N THR A 495 12.62 -8.42 -11.78
CA THR A 495 12.48 -7.89 -13.15
C THR A 495 11.89 -6.49 -13.20
N ASP A 496 11.12 -6.08 -12.19
CA ASP A 496 10.40 -4.81 -12.17
C ASP A 496 11.13 -3.73 -11.37
N ILE A 497 12.18 -4.10 -10.63
CA ILE A 497 13.04 -3.16 -9.88
C ILE A 497 13.63 -2.09 -10.80
N GLY A 498 14.04 -2.43 -12.01
CA GLY A 498 14.56 -1.49 -13.00
C GLY A 498 13.55 -0.41 -13.44
N GLY A 499 12.25 -0.66 -13.25
CA GLY A 499 11.19 0.30 -13.51
C GLY A 499 11.08 1.40 -12.45
N ILE A 500 11.56 1.17 -11.23
CA ILE A 500 11.43 2.15 -10.14
C ILE A 500 12.31 3.36 -10.41
N SER A 501 11.69 4.54 -10.54
CA SER A 501 12.40 5.79 -10.79
C SER A 501 13.34 6.18 -9.64
N PHE A 502 14.43 6.89 -9.97
CA PHE A 502 15.41 7.37 -8.98
C PHE A 502 14.78 8.23 -7.88
N SER A 503 13.82 9.09 -8.22
CA SER A 503 13.12 9.94 -7.24
C SER A 503 12.18 9.12 -6.35
N ALA A 504 11.56 8.07 -6.87
CA ALA A 504 10.73 7.17 -6.07
C ALA A 504 11.58 6.35 -5.09
N LEU A 505 12.74 5.83 -5.53
CA LEU A 505 13.72 5.17 -4.66
C LEU A 505 14.17 6.10 -3.54
N GLY A 506 14.54 7.35 -3.85
CA GLY A 506 14.96 8.35 -2.87
C GLY A 506 13.88 8.72 -1.83
N SER A 507 12.61 8.36 -2.06
CA SER A 507 11.51 8.59 -1.12
C SER A 507 11.34 7.48 -0.08
N LEU A 508 11.97 6.32 -0.26
CA LEU A 508 11.90 5.22 0.70
C LEU A 508 12.64 5.55 2.00
N THR A 509 12.17 5.02 3.12
CA THR A 509 12.92 5.11 4.38
C THR A 509 14.10 4.12 4.42
N ALA A 510 15.12 4.41 5.24
CA ALA A 510 16.22 3.48 5.49
C ALA A 510 15.74 2.08 5.94
N ALA A 511 14.69 2.02 6.76
CA ALA A 511 14.10 0.77 7.20
C ALA A 511 13.41 -0.01 6.07
N GLN A 512 12.80 0.69 5.11
CA GLN A 512 12.19 0.06 3.92
C GLN A 512 13.27 -0.49 2.99
N VAL A 513 14.32 0.29 2.71
CA VAL A 513 15.47 -0.17 1.90
C VAL A 513 16.16 -1.38 2.57
N GLY A 514 16.39 -1.32 3.89
CA GLY A 514 16.92 -2.44 4.66
C GLY A 514 16.00 -3.68 4.73
N SER A 515 14.71 -3.54 4.38
CA SER A 515 13.76 -4.65 4.33
C SER A 515 13.69 -5.35 2.96
N LEU A 516 14.25 -4.73 1.91
CA LEU A 516 14.33 -5.35 0.59
C LEU A 516 15.14 -6.64 0.64
N THR A 517 14.84 -7.57 -0.25
CA THR A 517 15.64 -8.80 -0.36
C THR A 517 16.99 -8.51 -1.00
N THR A 518 17.97 -9.36 -0.76
CA THR A 518 19.28 -9.29 -1.44
C THR A 518 19.16 -9.40 -2.95
N ALA A 519 18.22 -10.23 -3.44
CA ALA A 519 17.94 -10.36 -4.86
C ALA A 519 17.36 -9.08 -5.47
N GLN A 520 16.50 -8.35 -4.73
CA GLN A 520 15.98 -7.05 -5.18
C GLN A 520 17.07 -5.97 -5.20
N ILE A 521 17.94 -5.92 -4.19
CA ILE A 521 19.09 -5.01 -4.18
C ILE A 521 20.05 -5.32 -5.34
N GLY A 522 20.38 -6.59 -5.55
CA GLY A 522 21.25 -7.01 -6.66
C GLY A 522 20.61 -6.91 -8.06
N ALA A 523 19.30 -6.68 -8.14
CA ALA A 523 18.60 -6.41 -9.40
C ALA A 523 18.52 -4.90 -9.74
N MET A 524 18.93 -4.02 -8.82
CA MET A 524 19.03 -2.59 -9.08
C MET A 524 20.15 -2.33 -10.09
N ALA A 525 19.92 -1.40 -11.02
CA ALA A 525 20.99 -0.87 -11.84
C ALA A 525 21.96 -0.05 -10.95
N THR A 526 23.22 0.04 -11.37
CA THR A 526 24.25 0.84 -10.65
C THR A 526 23.79 2.29 -10.43
N GLU A 527 23.12 2.91 -11.41
CA GLU A 527 22.57 4.25 -11.27
C GLU A 527 21.44 4.34 -10.22
N GLN A 528 20.67 3.27 -10.02
CA GLN A 528 19.63 3.22 -8.99
C GLN A 528 20.22 3.09 -7.59
N LEU A 529 21.33 2.34 -7.44
CA LEU A 529 22.07 2.26 -6.18
C LEU A 529 22.72 3.60 -5.83
N MET A 530 23.31 4.28 -6.82
CA MET A 530 23.86 5.64 -6.64
C MET A 530 22.79 6.68 -6.29
N ALA A 531 21.53 6.46 -6.67
CA ALA A 531 20.42 7.36 -6.32
C ALA A 531 19.96 7.22 -4.87
N LEU A 532 20.40 6.19 -4.13
CA LEU A 532 20.11 6.06 -2.70
C LEU A 532 20.81 7.17 -1.92
N SER A 533 20.06 7.81 -1.04
CA SER A 533 20.61 8.78 -0.09
C SER A 533 21.53 8.10 0.93
N ASP A 534 22.43 8.88 1.52
CA ASP A 534 23.33 8.48 2.61
C ASP A 534 22.60 7.73 3.75
N VAL A 535 21.41 8.20 4.12
CA VAL A 535 20.58 7.60 5.16
C VAL A 535 20.04 6.24 4.74
N GLN A 536 19.67 6.09 3.45
CA GLN A 536 19.19 4.82 2.91
C GLN A 536 20.30 3.79 2.78
N LEU A 537 21.50 4.19 2.36
CA LEU A 537 22.69 3.33 2.33
C LEU A 537 23.07 2.86 3.73
N GLY A 538 23.03 3.74 4.74
CA GLY A 538 23.20 3.36 6.15
C GLY A 538 22.11 2.40 6.67
N GLY A 539 20.97 2.29 5.97
CA GLY A 539 19.89 1.35 6.25
C GLY A 539 20.09 -0.06 5.66
N LEU A 540 21.03 -0.25 4.73
CA LEU A 540 21.30 -1.56 4.14
C LEU A 540 21.81 -2.54 5.21
N SER A 541 21.21 -3.72 5.25
CA SER A 541 21.68 -4.82 6.09
C SER A 541 23.04 -5.32 5.63
N THR A 542 23.78 -5.94 6.55
CA THR A 542 25.07 -6.57 6.26
C THR A 542 24.99 -7.62 5.17
N LEU A 543 23.87 -8.36 5.10
CA LEU A 543 23.66 -9.34 4.04
C LEU A 543 23.45 -8.69 2.67
N GLN A 544 22.72 -7.57 2.61
CA GLN A 544 22.55 -6.81 1.35
C GLN A 544 23.90 -6.27 0.85
N ILE A 545 24.72 -5.69 1.74
CA ILE A 545 26.07 -5.21 1.41
C ILE A 545 26.96 -6.34 0.88
N ALA A 546 26.96 -7.50 1.55
CA ALA A 546 27.76 -8.67 1.13
C ALA A 546 27.37 -9.23 -0.26
N THR A 547 26.18 -8.89 -0.76
CA THR A 547 25.67 -9.33 -2.07
C THR A 547 25.84 -8.32 -3.20
N LEU A 548 26.29 -7.10 -2.91
CA LEU A 548 26.55 -6.09 -3.94
C LEU A 548 27.71 -6.51 -4.85
N ALA A 549 27.60 -6.23 -6.15
CA ALA A 549 28.75 -6.39 -7.04
C ALA A 549 29.84 -5.37 -6.66
N THR A 550 31.12 -5.72 -6.87
CA THR A 550 32.21 -4.78 -6.58
C THR A 550 32.13 -3.54 -7.48
N ASP A 551 31.66 -3.68 -8.73
CA ASP A 551 31.43 -2.55 -9.62
C ASP A 551 30.40 -1.55 -9.04
N ASP A 552 29.37 -2.03 -8.35
CA ASP A 552 28.38 -1.17 -7.69
C ASP A 552 28.95 -0.47 -6.45
N LEU A 553 29.82 -1.15 -5.70
CA LEU A 553 30.53 -0.56 -4.56
C LEU A 553 31.49 0.55 -5.02
N ASN A 554 32.27 0.29 -6.07
CA ASN A 554 33.21 1.25 -6.65
C ASN A 554 32.50 2.42 -7.36
N ALA A 555 31.22 2.26 -7.73
CA ALA A 555 30.42 3.33 -8.29
C ALA A 555 29.82 4.28 -7.23
N LEU A 556 29.85 3.92 -5.94
CA LEU A 556 29.39 4.80 -4.88
C LEU A 556 30.23 6.09 -4.85
N SER A 557 29.58 7.22 -4.62
CA SER A 557 30.33 8.47 -4.44
C SER A 557 31.15 8.47 -3.14
N ASP A 558 32.17 9.31 -3.06
CA ASP A 558 33.02 9.44 -1.85
C ASP A 558 32.18 9.66 -0.58
N ALA A 559 31.14 10.48 -0.68
CA ALA A 559 30.23 10.76 0.43
C ALA A 559 29.45 9.49 0.84
N GLN A 560 28.95 8.73 -0.13
CA GLN A 560 28.21 7.48 0.12
C GLN A 560 29.11 6.40 0.74
N MET A 561 30.35 6.25 0.26
CA MET A 561 31.33 5.32 0.82
C MET A 561 31.66 5.63 2.28
N GLN A 562 31.81 6.91 2.62
CA GLN A 562 32.06 7.35 4.00
C GLN A 562 30.88 7.08 4.96
N GLN A 563 29.65 6.97 4.44
CA GLN A 563 28.45 6.75 5.25
C GLN A 563 28.21 5.28 5.60
N LEU A 564 28.91 4.35 4.95
CA LEU A 564 28.86 2.95 5.33
C LEU A 564 29.34 2.76 6.76
N SER A 565 28.51 2.17 7.61
CA SER A 565 28.90 1.92 9.00
C SER A 565 30.05 0.91 9.08
N ALA A 566 30.81 0.95 10.18
CA ALA A 566 31.85 -0.03 10.46
C ALA A 566 31.32 -1.49 10.40
N THR A 567 30.07 -1.71 10.81
CA THR A 567 29.42 -3.03 10.72
C THR A 567 29.14 -3.45 9.29
N GLN A 568 28.78 -2.51 8.40
CA GLN A 568 28.59 -2.77 6.97
C GLN A 568 29.94 -3.03 6.27
N ILE A 569 30.98 -2.26 6.60
CA ILE A 569 32.35 -2.52 6.09
C ILE A 569 32.87 -3.89 6.53
N ALA A 570 32.65 -4.27 7.80
CA ALA A 570 33.00 -5.61 8.29
C ALA A 570 32.20 -6.75 7.63
N ALA A 571 31.11 -6.45 6.94
CA ALA A 571 30.29 -7.42 6.23
C ALA A 571 30.67 -7.59 4.76
N LEU A 572 31.56 -6.74 4.23
CA LEU A 572 32.13 -6.94 2.91
C LEU A 572 32.79 -8.31 2.85
N THR A 573 32.60 -9.00 1.73
CA THR A 573 33.32 -10.22 1.46
C THR A 573 34.78 -9.88 1.16
N THR A 574 35.68 -10.81 1.48
CA THR A 574 37.11 -10.67 1.17
C THR A 574 37.35 -10.45 -0.33
N HIS A 575 36.49 -10.97 -1.21
CA HIS A 575 36.52 -10.68 -2.64
C HIS A 575 36.15 -9.22 -2.96
N GLN A 576 35.12 -8.66 -2.32
CA GLN A 576 34.77 -7.25 -2.47
C GLN A 576 35.93 -6.37 -2.00
N VAL A 577 36.48 -6.62 -0.80
CA VAL A 577 37.63 -5.85 -0.25
C VAL A 577 38.82 -5.87 -1.21
N ALA A 578 39.19 -7.04 -1.75
CA ALA A 578 40.30 -7.17 -2.69
C ALA A 578 40.12 -6.38 -4.00
N ASN A 579 38.88 -6.11 -4.40
CA ASN A 579 38.54 -5.47 -5.67
C ASN A 579 38.00 -4.03 -5.51
N LEU A 580 37.92 -3.50 -4.28
CA LEU A 580 37.62 -2.08 -4.05
C LEU A 580 38.73 -1.19 -4.61
N GLU A 581 38.42 0.03 -5.03
CA GLU A 581 39.45 0.94 -5.52
C GLU A 581 40.36 1.42 -4.38
N ALA A 582 41.63 1.70 -4.68
CA ALA A 582 42.55 2.23 -3.68
C ALA A 582 42.03 3.55 -3.08
N ASN A 583 41.40 4.40 -3.89
CA ASN A 583 40.83 5.66 -3.40
C ASN A 583 39.72 5.45 -2.35
N ASP A 584 38.97 4.34 -2.42
CA ASP A 584 37.92 4.05 -1.43
C ASP A 584 38.51 3.79 -0.04
N PHE A 585 39.65 3.12 0.05
CA PHE A 585 40.34 2.89 1.32
C PHE A 585 40.86 4.19 1.94
N ALA A 586 41.29 5.15 1.10
CA ALA A 586 41.70 6.47 1.58
C ALA A 586 40.54 7.22 2.28
N LEU A 587 39.29 6.90 1.92
CA LEU A 587 38.08 7.50 2.50
C LEU A 587 37.64 6.84 3.82
N PHE A 588 38.13 5.63 4.15
CA PHE A 588 37.68 4.92 5.34
C PHE A 588 38.13 5.64 6.62
N SER A 589 37.21 5.79 7.56
CA SER A 589 37.53 6.19 8.92
C SER A 589 38.35 5.13 9.65
N ASN A 590 39.06 5.54 10.69
CA ASN A 590 39.81 4.65 11.58
C ASN A 590 38.93 3.53 12.17
N THR A 591 37.64 3.79 12.39
CA THR A 591 36.70 2.77 12.89
C THR A 591 36.33 1.76 11.80
N GLN A 592 36.13 2.21 10.55
CA GLN A 592 35.84 1.33 9.41
C GLN A 592 37.04 0.43 9.09
N LEU A 593 38.27 0.98 9.05
CA LEU A 593 39.49 0.17 8.84
C LEU A 593 39.70 -0.87 9.94
N ARG A 594 39.45 -0.50 11.21
CA ARG A 594 39.52 -1.45 12.33
C ARG A 594 38.44 -2.53 12.29
N ALA A 595 37.38 -2.34 11.52
CA ALA A 595 36.30 -3.30 11.37
C ALA A 595 36.64 -4.41 10.37
N LEU A 596 37.61 -4.18 9.46
CA LEU A 596 38.10 -5.20 8.53
C LEU A 596 38.71 -6.39 9.28
N GLY A 597 38.33 -7.60 8.89
CA GLY A 597 38.90 -8.82 9.43
C GLY A 597 40.34 -9.01 8.94
N THR A 598 41.11 -9.86 9.63
CA THR A 598 42.49 -10.16 9.20
C THR A 598 42.53 -10.84 7.82
N GLY A 599 41.49 -11.58 7.44
CA GLY A 599 41.38 -12.15 6.08
C GLY A 599 41.22 -11.08 5.00
N ASP A 600 40.54 -9.98 5.34
CA ASP A 600 40.34 -8.84 4.43
C ASP A 600 41.66 -8.07 4.24
N ILE A 601 42.42 -7.89 5.31
CA ILE A 601 43.77 -7.30 5.27
C ILE A 601 44.72 -8.12 4.40
N VAL A 602 44.69 -9.46 4.48
CA VAL A 602 45.49 -10.34 3.60
C VAL A 602 45.12 -10.18 2.13
N ALA A 603 43.85 -9.84 1.85
CA ALA A 603 43.36 -9.73 0.48
C ALA A 603 43.54 -8.33 -0.13
N MET A 604 43.91 -7.34 0.69
CA MET A 604 44.25 -6.01 0.21
C MET A 604 45.54 -6.06 -0.62
N SER A 605 45.57 -5.28 -1.70
CA SER A 605 46.75 -5.08 -2.54
C SER A 605 47.67 -4.01 -1.97
N ALA A 606 48.95 -4.07 -2.35
CA ALA A 606 49.93 -3.01 -2.13
C ALA A 606 49.40 -1.59 -2.43
N SER A 607 48.68 -1.41 -3.55
CA SER A 607 48.10 -0.11 -3.90
C SER A 607 47.01 0.38 -2.93
N GLN A 608 46.22 -0.53 -2.35
CA GLN A 608 45.20 -0.18 -1.36
C GLN A 608 45.82 0.16 0.01
N PHE A 609 46.98 -0.42 0.35
CA PHE A 609 47.72 -0.02 1.55
C PHE A 609 48.44 1.32 1.37
N ALA A 610 49.01 1.57 0.18
CA ALA A 610 49.80 2.78 -0.11
C ALA A 610 49.00 4.09 -0.08
N VAL A 611 47.66 4.03 -0.08
CA VAL A 611 46.79 5.22 0.04
C VAL A 611 46.37 5.54 1.47
N LEU A 612 46.69 4.67 2.43
CA LEU A 612 46.36 4.90 3.84
C LEU A 612 47.25 6.02 4.41
N ASN A 613 46.64 6.95 5.13
CA ASN A 613 47.37 8.00 5.84
C ASN A 613 47.85 7.53 7.23
N GLY A 614 48.61 8.39 7.92
CA GLY A 614 49.19 8.07 9.22
C GLY A 614 48.20 7.72 10.33
N ASP A 615 47.07 8.43 10.38
CA ASP A 615 46.01 8.15 11.36
C ASP A 615 45.34 6.79 11.07
N GLN A 616 45.19 6.45 9.79
CA GLN A 616 44.60 5.18 9.34
C GLN A 616 45.54 4.00 9.61
N VAL A 617 46.83 4.12 9.27
CA VAL A 617 47.86 3.11 9.56
C VAL A 617 47.95 2.89 11.06
N SER A 618 48.04 3.96 11.87
CA SER A 618 48.14 3.87 13.33
C SER A 618 46.87 3.32 14.01
N ALA A 619 45.71 3.40 13.35
CA ALA A 619 44.47 2.81 13.84
C ALA A 619 44.43 1.28 13.73
N LEU A 620 45.20 0.66 12.82
CA LEU A 620 45.20 -0.78 12.61
C LEU A 620 45.58 -1.54 13.89
N SER A 621 44.84 -2.61 14.19
CA SER A 621 45.14 -3.48 15.32
C SER A 621 46.42 -4.30 15.08
N THR A 622 47.08 -4.75 16.14
CA THR A 622 48.27 -5.62 16.01
C THR A 622 47.97 -6.94 15.29
N GLY A 623 46.73 -7.43 15.36
CA GLY A 623 46.28 -8.58 14.57
C GLY A 623 46.19 -8.28 13.08
N GLN A 624 45.65 -7.11 12.71
CA GLN A 624 45.63 -6.64 11.32
C GLN A 624 47.05 -6.39 10.81
N ILE A 625 47.93 -5.77 11.60
CA ILE A 625 49.33 -5.58 11.22
C ILE A 625 50.02 -6.90 10.90
N ARG A 626 49.82 -7.95 11.71
CA ARG A 626 50.39 -9.29 11.45
C ARG A 626 49.81 -9.97 10.21
N ALA A 627 48.67 -9.51 9.73
CA ALA A 627 47.97 -10.07 8.58
C ALA A 627 48.38 -9.40 7.26
N ILE A 628 49.10 -8.28 7.29
CA ILE A 628 49.66 -7.65 6.08
C ILE A 628 50.64 -8.63 5.43
N ASP A 629 50.46 -8.97 4.15
CA ASP A 629 51.41 -9.84 3.45
C ASP A 629 52.78 -9.16 3.40
N SER A 630 53.84 -9.96 3.55
CA SER A 630 55.21 -9.53 3.33
C SER A 630 55.42 -8.76 2.03
N SER A 631 54.78 -9.16 0.92
CA SER A 631 54.93 -8.44 -0.35
C SER A 631 54.26 -7.08 -0.36
N ASP A 632 53.12 -6.93 0.31
CA ASP A 632 52.41 -5.65 0.38
C ASP A 632 53.11 -4.69 1.35
N LEU A 633 53.66 -5.22 2.45
CA LEU A 633 54.48 -4.43 3.38
C LEU A 633 55.74 -3.90 2.69
N ALA A 634 56.42 -4.73 1.89
CA ALA A 634 57.62 -4.34 1.14
C ALA A 634 57.34 -3.38 -0.03
N ALA A 635 56.07 -3.24 -0.43
CA ALA A 635 55.66 -2.33 -1.49
C ALA A 635 55.26 -0.94 -0.98
N LEU A 636 55.23 -0.74 0.34
CA LEU A 636 54.99 0.56 0.96
C LEU A 636 56.13 1.54 0.70
N SER A 637 55.83 2.83 0.67
CA SER A 637 56.88 3.84 0.60
C SER A 637 57.56 4.03 1.96
N ALA A 638 58.78 4.57 1.94
CA ALA A 638 59.49 4.96 3.16
C ALA A 638 58.68 5.91 4.06
N GLY A 639 57.85 6.79 3.47
CA GLY A 639 56.96 7.66 4.24
C GLY A 639 55.92 6.85 5.02
N ASP A 640 55.31 5.86 4.38
CA ASP A 640 54.24 5.04 4.98
C ASP A 640 54.75 4.17 6.13
N LEU A 641 56.00 3.70 6.05
CA LEU A 641 56.65 2.93 7.13
C LEU A 641 56.85 3.76 8.40
N GLN A 642 57.01 5.08 8.30
CA GLN A 642 57.13 5.98 9.46
C GLN A 642 55.82 6.12 10.23
N GLU A 643 54.68 5.85 9.58
CA GLU A 643 53.36 6.01 10.19
C GLU A 643 52.99 4.88 11.17
N PHE A 644 53.76 3.79 11.17
CA PHE A 644 53.56 2.70 12.13
C PHE A 644 53.89 3.15 13.56
N SER A 645 52.93 2.99 14.47
CA SER A 645 53.17 3.22 15.89
C SER A 645 54.16 2.20 16.48
N VAL A 646 54.81 2.56 17.58
CA VAL A 646 55.75 1.67 18.31
C VAL A 646 55.10 0.34 18.74
N THR A 647 53.79 0.32 18.99
CA THR A 647 53.04 -0.90 19.33
C THR A 647 52.84 -1.80 18.11
N GLN A 648 52.66 -1.20 16.93
CA GLN A 648 52.49 -1.94 15.68
C GLN A 648 53.81 -2.47 15.15
N VAL A 649 54.90 -1.72 15.26
CA VAL A 649 56.26 -2.19 14.91
C VAL A 649 56.63 -3.44 15.74
N LYS A 650 56.30 -3.47 17.03
CA LYS A 650 56.44 -4.68 17.87
C LYS A 650 55.60 -5.87 17.42
N ALA A 651 54.54 -5.63 16.66
CA ALA A 651 53.66 -6.68 16.18
C ALA A 651 54.20 -7.41 14.94
N PHE A 652 55.16 -6.82 14.20
CA PHE A 652 55.70 -7.42 12.99
C PHE A 652 56.24 -8.84 13.22
N SER A 653 55.83 -9.73 12.33
CA SER A 653 56.29 -11.12 12.28
C SER A 653 57.68 -11.24 11.66
N SER A 654 58.33 -12.39 11.81
CA SER A 654 59.63 -12.65 11.21
C SER A 654 59.62 -12.55 9.68
N SER A 655 58.53 -12.98 9.02
CA SER A 655 58.40 -12.88 7.57
C SER A 655 58.27 -11.43 7.11
N GLN A 656 57.57 -10.59 7.88
CA GLN A 656 57.42 -9.17 7.59
C GLN A 656 58.74 -8.41 7.79
N ILE A 657 59.45 -8.68 8.90
CA ILE A 657 60.78 -8.12 9.16
C ILE A 657 61.75 -8.45 8.03
N ASN A 658 61.77 -9.72 7.58
CA ASN A 658 62.68 -10.18 6.53
C ASN A 658 62.25 -9.76 5.12
N ALA A 659 61.04 -9.23 4.95
CA ALA A 659 60.55 -8.75 3.66
C ALA A 659 60.91 -7.28 3.40
N LEU A 660 61.20 -6.51 4.47
CA LEU A 660 61.67 -5.15 4.36
C LEU A 660 63.06 -5.13 3.70
N GLY A 661 63.23 -4.27 2.70
CA GLY A 661 64.51 -4.03 2.08
C GLY A 661 65.41 -3.16 2.95
N THR A 662 66.69 -3.08 2.58
CA THR A 662 67.67 -2.23 3.28
C THR A 662 67.33 -0.74 3.25
N GLU A 663 66.63 -0.26 2.20
CA GLU A 663 66.17 1.14 2.14
C GLU A 663 64.98 1.39 3.09
N ASP A 664 64.14 0.39 3.32
CA ASP A 664 62.99 0.49 4.23
C ASP A 664 63.43 0.66 5.67
N TRP A 665 64.51 -0.02 6.07
CA TRP A 665 65.10 0.11 7.39
C TRP A 665 65.59 1.53 7.69
N GLN A 666 66.06 2.27 6.69
CA GLN A 666 66.46 3.68 6.84
C GLN A 666 65.27 4.61 7.06
N ALA A 667 64.07 4.18 6.65
CA ALA A 667 62.87 4.97 6.82
C ALA A 667 62.41 5.03 8.29
N PHE A 668 62.63 3.98 9.08
CA PHE A 668 62.20 3.95 10.47
C PHE A 668 62.85 5.05 11.33
N SER A 669 62.09 5.66 12.23
CA SER A 669 62.67 6.54 13.24
C SER A 669 63.47 5.76 14.28
N GLY A 670 64.43 6.41 14.95
CA GLY A 670 65.14 5.81 16.09
C GLY A 670 64.18 5.32 17.20
N THR A 671 63.06 6.00 17.41
CA THR A 671 62.02 5.55 18.35
C THR A 671 61.37 4.23 17.93
N GLN A 672 61.11 4.04 16.63
CA GLN A 672 60.56 2.78 16.12
C GLN A 672 61.59 1.65 16.16
N ILE A 673 62.87 1.94 15.86
CA ILE A 673 63.97 0.98 16.01
C ILE A 673 64.13 0.58 17.48
N ALA A 674 64.09 1.53 18.42
CA ALA A 674 64.12 1.26 19.85
C ALA A 674 62.89 0.48 20.36
N ALA A 675 61.78 0.50 19.62
CA ALA A 675 60.58 -0.25 19.96
C ALA A 675 60.66 -1.73 19.57
N LEU A 676 61.51 -2.11 18.61
CA LEU A 676 61.66 -3.51 18.19
C LEU A 676 61.98 -4.41 19.39
N THR A 677 61.41 -5.61 19.41
CA THR A 677 61.77 -6.61 20.40
C THR A 677 63.19 -7.13 20.14
N THR A 678 63.84 -7.65 21.17
CA THR A 678 65.15 -8.32 21.05
C THR A 678 65.10 -9.48 20.05
N GLN A 679 63.96 -10.17 19.96
CA GLN A 679 63.73 -11.22 18.98
C GLN A 679 63.64 -10.68 17.54
N GLN A 680 63.00 -9.53 17.31
CA GLN A 680 62.93 -8.89 16.00
C GLN A 680 64.31 -8.41 15.53
N ILE A 681 65.13 -7.85 16.42
CA ILE A 681 66.54 -7.49 16.11
C ILE A 681 67.32 -8.73 15.65
N ARG A 682 67.05 -9.91 16.23
CA ARG A 682 67.69 -11.17 15.81
C ARG A 682 67.16 -11.74 14.51
N TRP A 683 65.97 -11.34 14.07
CA TRP A 683 65.42 -11.76 12.78
C TRP A 683 66.02 -10.98 11.62
N MET A 684 66.39 -9.72 11.84
CA MET A 684 67.10 -8.89 10.86
C MET A 684 68.37 -9.60 10.37
N ASP A 685 68.64 -9.54 9.07
CA ASP A 685 69.89 -10.07 8.55
C ASP A 685 71.06 -9.07 8.74
N THR A 686 72.26 -9.46 8.31
CA THR A 686 73.43 -8.59 8.43
C THR A 686 73.36 -7.37 7.51
N GLY A 687 72.69 -7.48 6.35
CA GLY A 687 72.46 -6.37 5.42
C GLY A 687 71.49 -5.34 5.99
N ASP A 688 70.41 -5.80 6.63
CA ASP A 688 69.45 -4.96 7.35
C ASP A 688 70.15 -4.13 8.43
N ILE A 689 70.97 -4.77 9.28
CA ILE A 689 71.73 -4.08 10.33
C ILE A 689 72.73 -3.09 9.73
N ALA A 690 73.48 -3.47 8.69
CA ALA A 690 74.42 -2.58 8.01
C ALA A 690 73.75 -1.38 7.33
N SER A 691 72.45 -1.49 6.99
CA SER A 691 71.68 -0.44 6.33
C SER A 691 71.17 0.63 7.28
N LEU A 692 71.07 0.35 8.59
CA LEU A 692 70.64 1.31 9.59
C LEU A 692 71.59 2.52 9.63
N THR A 693 71.05 3.70 9.86
CA THR A 693 71.85 4.91 10.08
C THR A 693 72.51 4.87 11.46
N GLY A 694 73.61 5.63 11.63
CA GLY A 694 74.23 5.82 12.94
C GLY A 694 73.23 6.22 14.03
N ASP A 695 72.31 7.16 13.75
CA ASP A 695 71.28 7.60 14.71
C ASP A 695 70.33 6.45 15.13
N GLN A 696 69.96 5.57 14.20
CA GLN A 696 69.14 4.39 14.50
C GLN A 696 69.91 3.37 15.35
N ILE A 697 71.18 3.11 15.06
CA ILE A 697 72.04 2.24 15.89
C ILE A 697 72.23 2.83 17.29
N GLY A 698 72.42 4.16 17.39
CA GLY A 698 72.51 4.86 18.66
C GLY A 698 71.22 4.87 19.48
N SER A 699 70.07 4.64 18.83
CA SER A 699 68.76 4.53 19.50
C SER A 699 68.49 3.15 20.10
N LEU A 700 69.30 2.13 19.80
CA LEU A 700 69.14 0.80 20.36
C LEU A 700 69.15 0.84 21.88
N THR A 701 68.25 0.08 22.50
CA THR A 701 68.28 -0.16 23.94
C THR A 701 69.45 -1.08 24.30
N ALA A 702 69.87 -1.08 25.57
CA ALA A 702 70.89 -2.00 26.08
C ALA A 702 70.54 -3.47 25.80
N SER A 703 69.27 -3.84 25.99
CA SER A 703 68.78 -5.21 25.72
C SER A 703 68.81 -5.57 24.23
N GLN A 704 68.48 -4.63 23.34
CA GLN A 704 68.55 -4.86 21.89
C GLN A 704 70.01 -5.00 21.41
N ALA A 705 70.92 -4.18 21.91
CA ALA A 705 72.35 -4.31 21.61
C ALA A 705 72.91 -5.66 22.10
N ALA A 706 72.49 -6.12 23.28
CA ALA A 706 72.83 -7.44 23.80
C ALA A 706 72.21 -8.59 22.97
N ALA A 707 71.18 -8.32 22.17
CA ALA A 707 70.55 -9.31 21.30
C ALA A 707 71.24 -9.45 19.92
N LEU A 708 72.10 -8.51 19.52
CA LEU A 708 72.82 -8.57 18.24
C LEU A 708 73.65 -9.84 18.13
N THR A 709 73.59 -10.53 17.00
CA THR A 709 74.49 -11.66 16.74
C THR A 709 75.90 -11.16 16.44
N THR A 710 76.90 -12.02 16.62
CA THR A 710 78.29 -11.67 16.26
C THR A 710 78.44 -11.33 14.78
N ALA A 711 77.67 -11.97 13.90
CA ALA A 711 77.62 -11.64 12.48
C ALA A 711 77.03 -10.25 12.21
N GLN A 712 75.99 -9.84 12.95
CA GLN A 712 75.42 -8.50 12.84
C GLN A 712 76.37 -7.42 13.37
N ILE A 713 77.19 -7.72 14.38
CA ILE A 713 78.22 -6.79 14.89
C ILE A 713 79.32 -6.57 13.86
N VAL A 714 79.82 -7.65 13.25
CA VAL A 714 80.83 -7.58 12.17
C VAL A 714 80.31 -6.81 10.94
N ALA A 715 78.99 -6.78 10.73
CA ALA A 715 78.38 -6.08 9.61
C ALA A 715 78.22 -4.56 9.82
N LEU A 716 78.54 -4.04 11.02
CA LEU A 716 78.40 -2.61 11.31
C LEU A 716 79.44 -1.78 10.54
N HIS A 717 79.02 -0.62 10.05
CA HIS A 717 79.88 0.38 9.41
C HIS A 717 80.45 1.38 10.41
N ASP A 718 81.50 2.11 10.01
CA ASP A 718 82.24 3.06 10.84
C ASP A 718 81.36 4.06 11.61
N ASP A 719 80.35 4.65 10.95
CA ASP A 719 79.43 5.63 11.55
C ASP A 719 78.46 5.01 12.56
N GLN A 720 78.08 3.75 12.34
CA GLN A 720 77.25 2.96 13.24
C GLN A 720 78.04 2.58 14.50
N ILE A 721 79.31 2.13 14.34
CA ILE A 721 80.22 1.84 15.45
C ILE A 721 80.38 3.07 16.34
N LEU A 722 80.59 4.24 15.74
CA LEU A 722 80.72 5.51 16.46
C LEU A 722 79.44 5.90 17.21
N SER A 723 78.27 5.49 16.71
CA SER A 723 76.98 5.82 17.31
C SER A 723 76.55 4.86 18.43
N LEU A 724 77.20 3.70 18.60
CA LEU A 724 76.93 2.79 19.72
C LEU A 724 77.15 3.49 21.06
N SER A 725 76.11 3.55 21.89
CA SER A 725 76.25 4.16 23.21
C SER A 725 77.11 3.29 24.13
N VAL A 726 77.75 3.93 25.11
CA VAL A 726 78.50 3.23 26.18
C VAL A 726 77.63 2.17 26.88
N ASN A 727 76.32 2.39 26.99
CA ASN A 727 75.40 1.42 27.59
C ASN A 727 75.13 0.23 26.67
N ASN A 728 75.07 0.44 25.34
CA ASN A 728 74.95 -0.65 24.38
C ASN A 728 76.16 -1.57 24.42
N ILE A 729 77.37 -1.00 24.35
CA ILE A 729 78.62 -1.76 24.41
C ILE A 729 78.75 -2.47 25.78
N LYS A 730 78.30 -1.83 26.86
CA LYS A 730 78.30 -2.46 28.19
C LYS A 730 77.39 -3.69 28.30
N ALA A 731 76.29 -3.71 27.56
CA ALA A 731 75.31 -4.79 27.59
C ALA A 731 75.72 -6.00 26.73
N MET A 732 76.72 -5.84 25.86
CA MET A 732 77.23 -6.92 25.01
C MET A 732 77.97 -7.99 25.83
N SER A 733 77.75 -9.25 25.44
CA SER A 733 78.45 -10.42 25.93
C SER A 733 79.91 -10.46 25.50
N MET A 734 80.70 -11.34 26.12
CA MET A 734 82.10 -11.57 25.75
C MET A 734 82.23 -11.91 24.25
N ALA A 735 81.39 -12.81 23.73
CA ALA A 735 81.42 -13.19 22.32
C ALA A 735 81.12 -12.03 21.35
N GLN A 736 80.21 -11.13 21.75
CA GLN A 736 79.87 -9.93 20.98
C GLN A 736 81.00 -8.90 21.03
N ALA A 737 81.63 -8.70 22.20
CA ALA A 737 82.76 -7.79 22.35
C ALA A 737 83.98 -8.22 21.54
N THR A 738 84.25 -9.53 21.45
CA THR A 738 85.33 -10.09 20.61
C THR A 738 85.00 -10.17 19.12
N ALA A 739 83.76 -9.86 18.73
CA ALA A 739 83.36 -9.83 17.33
C ALA A 739 83.73 -8.52 16.63
N PHE A 740 84.02 -7.45 17.38
CA PHE A 740 84.53 -6.21 16.80
C PHE A 740 85.90 -6.44 16.17
N GLU A 741 86.08 -5.94 14.95
CA GLU A 741 87.35 -5.98 14.27
C GLU A 741 88.32 -4.94 14.84
N THR A 742 89.60 -5.09 14.51
CA THR A 742 90.63 -4.12 14.91
C THR A 742 90.34 -2.71 14.38
N ALA A 743 89.71 -2.60 13.21
CA ALA A 743 89.28 -1.32 12.65
C ALA A 743 88.18 -0.67 13.52
N ASP A 744 87.18 -1.43 13.93
CA ASP A 744 86.06 -0.96 14.78
C ASP A 744 86.57 -0.43 16.11
N ILE A 745 87.42 -1.20 16.79
CA ILE A 745 88.02 -0.80 18.07
C ILE A 745 88.81 0.49 17.91
N ASN A 746 89.46 0.71 16.77
CA ASN A 746 90.23 1.94 16.53
C ASN A 746 89.35 3.18 16.35
N LEU A 747 88.16 3.02 15.77
CA LEU A 747 87.18 4.10 15.60
C LEU A 747 86.56 4.53 16.93
N MET A 748 86.34 3.60 17.86
CA MET A 748 85.74 3.89 19.16
C MET A 748 86.47 4.99 19.94
N ASN A 749 85.72 5.87 20.58
CA ASN A 749 86.29 6.84 21.53
C ASN A 749 86.73 6.15 22.84
N ASP A 750 87.46 6.86 23.70
CA ASP A 750 88.00 6.29 24.94
C ASP A 750 86.90 5.75 25.88
N ALA A 751 85.72 6.38 25.90
CA ALA A 751 84.60 5.92 26.71
C ALA A 751 83.98 4.63 26.16
N GLN A 752 83.89 4.47 24.84
CA GLN A 752 83.43 3.24 24.17
C GLN A 752 84.45 2.11 24.33
N LYS A 753 85.75 2.39 24.18
CA LYS A 753 86.82 1.42 24.46
C LYS A 753 86.79 0.93 25.90
N SER A 754 86.60 1.84 26.86
CA SER A 754 86.45 1.51 28.28
C SER A 754 85.17 0.73 28.58
N ALA A 755 84.17 0.81 27.69
CA ALA A 755 82.91 0.09 27.78
C ALA A 755 83.00 -1.33 27.20
N LEU A 756 84.06 -1.68 26.45
CA LEU A 756 84.27 -3.05 25.99
C LEU A 756 84.44 -3.99 27.18
N ASN A 757 83.72 -5.10 27.18
CA ASN A 757 83.81 -6.08 28.25
C ASN A 757 85.03 -6.99 28.14
N ALA A 758 85.88 -6.75 27.15
CA ALA A 758 86.88 -7.69 26.69
C ALA A 758 88.06 -6.87 26.19
N LEU A 759 89.22 -7.05 26.82
CA LEU A 759 90.49 -6.51 26.35
C LEU A 759 91.52 -7.61 26.41
N SER A 760 92.34 -7.75 25.38
CA SER A 760 93.33 -8.81 25.36
C SER A 760 94.69 -8.35 25.84
N PRO A 761 95.38 -9.28 26.49
CA PRO A 761 96.80 -9.47 26.20
C PRO A 761 97.17 -10.92 25.83
N ILE A 762 98.39 -11.11 25.37
CA ILE A 762 99.02 -12.40 25.08
C ILE A 762 99.43 -13.03 26.41
N VAL A 763 98.99 -14.27 26.61
CA VAL A 763 99.32 -15.12 27.73
C VAL A 763 100.08 -16.34 27.22
N LEU A 764 101.16 -16.69 27.91
CA LEU A 764 101.97 -17.87 27.65
C LEU A 764 101.64 -18.93 28.70
N ASP A 765 101.34 -20.14 28.24
CA ASP A 765 101.26 -21.34 29.07
C ASP A 765 102.68 -21.77 29.45
N LEU A 766 103.03 -21.66 30.74
CA LEU A 766 104.40 -21.93 31.20
C LEU A 766 104.56 -23.31 31.83
N ASP A 767 103.47 -24.00 32.16
CA ASP A 767 103.50 -25.31 32.81
C ASP A 767 103.07 -26.47 31.90
N GLY A 768 102.62 -26.15 30.68
CA GLY A 768 102.27 -27.08 29.60
C GLY A 768 100.87 -27.66 29.73
N ASN A 769 99.99 -27.08 30.56
CA ASN A 769 98.63 -27.55 30.76
C ASN A 769 97.56 -26.77 29.95
N GLY A 770 98.00 -25.81 29.13
CA GLY A 770 97.17 -24.85 28.41
C GLY A 770 96.95 -23.56 29.22
N VAL A 771 96.63 -22.47 28.54
CA VAL A 771 96.42 -21.18 29.21
C VAL A 771 95.20 -21.22 30.13
N SER A 772 95.43 -20.88 31.39
CA SER A 772 94.47 -20.78 32.49
C SER A 772 94.24 -19.33 32.91
N THR A 773 93.02 -19.03 33.34
CA THR A 773 92.61 -17.66 33.71
C THR A 773 91.77 -17.62 34.99
N LEU A 774 91.68 -16.43 35.58
CA LEU A 774 90.83 -16.10 36.70
C LEU A 774 89.62 -15.31 36.22
N SER A 775 88.45 -15.62 36.79
CA SER A 775 87.24 -14.82 36.55
C SER A 775 87.44 -13.38 36.99
N ALA A 776 86.76 -12.42 36.37
CA ALA A 776 86.89 -11.01 36.75
C ALA A 776 86.60 -10.72 38.24
N ALA A 777 85.67 -11.45 38.86
CA ALA A 777 85.38 -11.35 40.29
C ALA A 777 86.58 -11.73 41.20
N HIS A 778 87.50 -12.54 40.69
CA HIS A 778 88.70 -13.02 41.38
C HIS A 778 90.00 -12.57 40.71
N GLY A 779 89.94 -11.76 39.67
CA GLY A 779 91.11 -11.20 39.02
C GLY A 779 91.58 -9.92 39.70
N VAL A 780 92.13 -8.98 38.94
CA VAL A 780 92.92 -7.88 39.49
C VAL A 780 92.36 -6.50 39.12
N GLN A 781 92.79 -5.48 39.86
CA GLN A 781 92.60 -4.07 39.52
C GLN A 781 93.78 -3.61 38.65
N PHE A 782 93.57 -3.49 37.34
CA PHE A 782 94.62 -3.09 36.40
C PHE A 782 94.08 -2.11 35.36
N ASP A 783 94.91 -1.20 34.86
CA ASP A 783 94.53 -0.29 33.76
C ASP A 783 94.75 -0.98 32.41
N LEU A 784 94.02 -2.06 32.17
CA LEU A 784 94.14 -2.85 30.94
C LEU A 784 93.72 -2.05 29.69
N ALA A 785 92.93 -0.99 29.86
CA ALA A 785 92.48 -0.10 28.79
C ALA A 785 93.47 1.04 28.47
N ALA A 786 94.48 1.23 29.32
CA ALA A 786 95.43 2.35 29.27
C ALA A 786 94.77 3.74 29.25
N THR A 787 93.80 3.92 30.13
CA THR A 787 92.95 5.13 30.26
C THR A 787 93.38 6.06 31.39
N GLY A 788 94.30 5.62 32.24
CA GLY A 788 94.68 6.27 33.49
C GLY A 788 93.83 5.83 34.70
N HIS A 789 92.94 4.85 34.53
CA HIS A 789 92.05 4.34 35.57
C HIS A 789 92.05 2.81 35.58
N THR A 790 92.25 2.20 36.76
CA THR A 790 92.19 0.74 36.90
C THR A 790 90.75 0.24 36.83
N GLY A 791 90.55 -0.89 36.15
CA GLY A 791 89.31 -1.66 36.18
C GLY A 791 89.54 -3.02 36.82
N GLN A 792 88.48 -3.64 37.31
CA GLN A 792 88.53 -5.04 37.74
C GLN A 792 88.44 -5.93 36.51
N TYR A 793 89.48 -6.69 36.20
CA TYR A 793 89.50 -7.60 35.05
C TYR A 793 89.71 -9.04 35.50
N GLY A 794 89.28 -9.99 34.68
CA GLY A 794 89.80 -11.35 34.72
C GLY A 794 91.29 -11.31 34.46
N TRP A 795 91.99 -12.35 34.87
CA TRP A 795 93.46 -12.30 34.89
C TRP A 795 94.07 -13.62 34.47
N VAL A 796 95.37 -13.62 34.22
CA VAL A 796 96.14 -14.83 33.97
C VAL A 796 96.20 -15.69 35.25
N GLY A 797 96.18 -17.02 35.11
CA GLY A 797 96.42 -17.94 36.22
C GLY A 797 97.86 -17.83 36.75
N GLY A 798 98.09 -18.14 38.03
CA GLY A 798 99.40 -17.88 38.68
C GLY A 798 100.57 -18.74 38.19
N ASN A 799 100.29 -19.74 37.35
CA ASN A 799 101.30 -20.58 36.72
C ASN A 799 101.63 -20.16 35.29
N ASP A 800 100.84 -19.25 34.71
CA ASP A 800 101.01 -18.74 33.35
C ASP A 800 101.55 -17.30 33.41
N GLY A 801 101.91 -16.74 32.25
CA GLY A 801 102.54 -15.42 32.21
C GLY A 801 102.03 -14.51 31.11
N LEU A 802 101.89 -13.22 31.40
CA LEU A 802 101.56 -12.19 30.43
C LEU A 802 102.80 -11.81 29.64
N LEU A 803 102.68 -11.70 28.31
CA LEU A 803 103.75 -11.16 27.49
C LEU A 803 103.74 -9.63 27.57
N VAL A 804 104.89 -9.06 27.94
CA VAL A 804 105.01 -7.64 28.24
C VAL A 804 106.25 -7.02 27.60
N ARG A 805 106.18 -5.72 27.36
CA ARG A 805 107.32 -4.87 27.02
C ARG A 805 107.17 -3.57 27.77
N ASP A 806 108.15 -3.29 28.60
CA ASP A 806 108.26 -2.02 29.31
C ASP A 806 108.63 -0.91 28.31
N ILE A 807 107.61 -0.18 27.85
CA ILE A 807 107.75 0.82 26.78
C ILE A 807 108.40 2.08 27.33
N ASN A 808 108.10 2.44 28.57
CA ASN A 808 108.56 3.67 29.20
C ASN A 808 109.92 3.53 29.92
N GLN A 809 110.40 2.29 30.08
CA GLN A 809 111.66 1.88 30.72
C GLN A 809 111.75 2.20 32.22
N ASP A 810 110.64 2.24 32.94
CA ASP A 810 110.59 2.46 34.39
C ASP A 810 110.70 1.17 35.23
N GLY A 811 110.67 0.01 34.56
CA GLY A 811 110.79 -1.32 35.17
C GLY A 811 109.48 -1.88 35.74
N VAL A 812 108.34 -1.21 35.53
CA VAL A 812 107.03 -1.58 36.05
C VAL A 812 106.03 -1.67 34.90
N ILE A 813 105.27 -2.75 34.83
CA ILE A 813 104.17 -2.88 33.86
C ILE A 813 102.91 -2.34 34.54
N ASN A 814 102.47 -1.15 34.15
CA ASN A 814 101.44 -0.42 34.89
C ASN A 814 100.14 -0.16 34.11
N ASP A 815 100.16 -0.33 32.79
CA ASP A 815 98.96 -0.25 31.96
C ASP A 815 99.01 -1.19 30.74
N GLY A 816 97.87 -1.34 30.08
CA GLY A 816 97.72 -2.28 28.97
C GLY A 816 98.59 -2.00 27.74
N ARG A 817 99.15 -0.79 27.56
CA ARG A 817 100.07 -0.51 26.42
C ARG A 817 101.37 -1.29 26.52
N GLU A 818 101.76 -1.65 27.74
CA GLU A 818 102.98 -2.40 28.04
C GLU A 818 102.75 -3.92 28.02
N LEU A 819 101.50 -4.35 27.81
CA LEU A 819 101.14 -5.71 27.46
C LEU A 819 101.04 -5.83 25.93
N PHE A 820 101.23 -7.04 25.38
CA PHE A 820 100.94 -7.32 23.97
C PHE A 820 99.50 -7.73 23.83
N GLY A 821 98.64 -6.87 23.30
CA GLY A 821 97.20 -7.06 23.39
C GLY A 821 96.41 -6.07 22.56
N SER A 822 95.10 -6.03 22.78
CA SER A 822 94.19 -5.24 21.94
C SER A 822 94.44 -3.74 22.03
N VAL A 823 94.98 -3.25 23.15
CA VAL A 823 95.25 -1.83 23.41
C VAL A 823 96.69 -1.39 23.12
N THR A 824 97.58 -2.32 22.77
CA THR A 824 98.97 -2.01 22.42
C THR A 824 98.99 -1.06 21.24
N ARG A 825 99.86 -0.05 21.27
CA ARG A 825 100.00 0.89 20.16
C ARG A 825 100.96 0.35 19.12
N LEU A 826 100.54 0.35 17.87
CA LEU A 826 101.40 0.12 16.72
C LEU A 826 102.21 1.39 16.41
N ASP A 827 103.27 1.26 15.62
CA ASP A 827 104.13 2.39 15.20
C ASP A 827 103.36 3.56 14.55
N ASN A 828 102.21 3.27 13.92
CA ASN A 828 101.34 4.27 13.31
C ASN A 828 100.38 4.97 14.31
N GLY A 829 100.47 4.64 15.60
CA GLY A 829 99.63 5.17 16.66
C GLY A 829 98.25 4.49 16.81
N ALA A 830 97.89 3.58 15.91
CA ALA A 830 96.66 2.79 16.03
C ALA A 830 96.79 1.74 17.16
N SER A 831 95.66 1.29 17.69
CA SER A 831 95.60 0.08 18.52
C SER A 831 95.89 -1.15 17.66
N ALA A 832 96.63 -2.10 18.21
CA ALA A 832 96.93 -3.37 17.56
C ALA A 832 95.68 -4.25 17.38
N GLY A 833 94.65 -4.04 18.21
CA GLY A 833 93.36 -4.74 18.15
C GLY A 833 93.40 -6.17 18.68
N ASN A 834 94.54 -6.84 18.54
CA ASN A 834 94.92 -8.05 19.27
C ASN A 834 96.44 -8.09 19.46
N GLY A 835 96.89 -8.95 20.35
CA GLY A 835 98.27 -9.09 20.73
C GLY A 835 99.16 -9.79 19.70
N TYR A 836 98.61 -10.60 18.79
CA TYR A 836 99.39 -11.13 17.65
C TYR A 836 99.76 -10.03 16.66
N ASN A 837 98.84 -9.12 16.36
CA ASN A 837 99.12 -7.91 15.58
C ASN A 837 100.15 -7.02 16.31
N ALA A 838 100.05 -6.93 17.63
CA ALA A 838 101.00 -6.17 18.45
C ALA A 838 102.41 -6.79 18.41
N LEU A 839 102.52 -8.11 18.26
CA LEU A 839 103.79 -8.82 18.09
C LEU A 839 104.31 -8.78 16.66
N ALA A 840 103.43 -8.80 15.66
CA ALA A 840 103.81 -8.81 14.26
C ALA A 840 104.62 -7.57 13.84
N GLN A 841 104.44 -6.43 14.50
CA GLN A 841 105.29 -5.24 14.27
C GLN A 841 106.75 -5.44 14.67
N LEU A 842 107.04 -6.45 15.51
CA LEU A 842 108.39 -6.76 15.97
C LEU A 842 109.13 -7.74 15.06
N ASP A 843 108.42 -8.46 14.20
CA ASP A 843 109.00 -9.31 13.16
C ASP A 843 109.42 -8.44 11.96
N VAL A 844 110.63 -7.88 12.08
CA VAL A 844 111.22 -6.99 11.06
C VAL A 844 111.65 -7.77 9.81
N ASN A 845 111.91 -9.07 9.97
CA ASN A 845 112.41 -9.92 8.90
C ASN A 845 111.29 -10.62 8.10
N HIS A 846 110.05 -10.57 8.61
CA HIS A 846 108.82 -11.10 8.05
C HIS A 846 108.81 -12.62 7.84
N ASP A 847 109.47 -13.38 8.72
CA ASP A 847 109.46 -14.85 8.70
C ASP A 847 108.25 -15.47 9.42
N GLY A 848 107.39 -14.64 10.04
CA GLY A 848 106.21 -15.07 10.78
C GLY A 848 106.51 -15.51 12.21
N LYS A 849 107.71 -15.22 12.73
CA LYS A 849 108.10 -15.50 14.11
C LYS A 849 108.78 -14.27 14.72
N VAL A 850 108.62 -14.07 16.03
CA VAL A 850 109.46 -13.14 16.79
C VAL A 850 110.52 -13.95 17.51
N ASN A 851 111.78 -13.83 17.10
CA ASN A 851 112.90 -14.62 17.62
C ASN A 851 114.18 -13.78 17.72
N ALA A 852 115.31 -14.40 18.06
CA ALA A 852 116.59 -13.70 18.24
C ALA A 852 117.12 -12.96 16.99
N ALA A 853 116.55 -13.21 15.80
CA ALA A 853 116.81 -12.45 14.57
C ALA A 853 116.15 -11.05 14.59
N ASP A 854 115.16 -10.85 15.47
CA ASP A 854 114.42 -9.60 15.61
C ASP A 854 114.99 -8.79 16.79
N ALA A 855 115.32 -7.52 16.52
CA ALA A 855 116.00 -6.66 17.50
C ALA A 855 115.22 -6.51 18.81
N ALA A 856 113.88 -6.52 18.73
CA ALA A 856 113.00 -6.34 19.88
C ALA A 856 112.83 -7.61 20.74
N PHE A 857 113.24 -8.80 20.27
CA PHE A 857 113.05 -10.06 21.02
C PHE A 857 113.76 -10.06 22.39
N GLY A 858 114.92 -9.40 22.48
CA GLY A 858 115.65 -9.25 23.74
C GLY A 858 115.01 -8.27 24.73
N GLU A 859 114.05 -7.47 24.29
CA GLU A 859 113.32 -6.49 25.12
C GLU A 859 112.03 -7.06 25.72
N LEU A 860 111.54 -8.18 25.16
CA LEU A 860 110.34 -8.85 25.62
C LEU A 860 110.59 -9.52 26.98
N LYS A 861 109.56 -9.48 27.83
CA LYS A 861 109.54 -10.18 29.10
C LYS A 861 108.23 -10.91 29.28
N VAL A 862 108.22 -11.89 30.17
CA VAL A 862 107.02 -12.54 30.67
C VAL A 862 106.79 -12.06 32.10
N TRP A 863 105.60 -11.55 32.39
CA TRP A 863 105.15 -11.20 33.73
C TRP A 863 104.35 -12.35 34.33
N VAL A 864 104.90 -12.98 35.35
CA VAL A 864 104.23 -14.05 36.11
C VAL A 864 103.74 -13.48 37.43
N ASP A 865 102.49 -13.00 37.44
CA ASP A 865 101.79 -12.52 38.63
C ASP A 865 101.22 -13.72 39.40
N ALA A 866 102.06 -14.35 40.23
CA ALA A 866 101.68 -15.54 40.97
C ALA A 866 100.76 -15.25 42.18
N ASN A 867 100.75 -13.99 42.66
CA ASN A 867 99.98 -13.57 43.83
C ASN A 867 98.62 -12.93 43.47
N HIS A 868 98.40 -12.64 42.19
CA HIS A 868 97.18 -12.07 41.60
C HIS A 868 96.84 -10.69 42.16
N ASP A 869 97.84 -9.83 42.38
CA ASP A 869 97.60 -8.47 42.87
C ASP A 869 97.63 -7.39 41.77
N GLY A 870 97.98 -7.78 40.54
CA GLY A 870 98.01 -6.91 39.37
C GLY A 870 99.12 -5.85 39.42
N LYS A 871 100.15 -6.03 40.26
CA LYS A 871 101.28 -5.11 40.35
C LYS A 871 102.56 -5.85 40.03
N THR A 872 103.46 -5.19 39.30
CA THR A 872 104.77 -5.76 39.01
C THR A 872 105.67 -5.74 40.25
N ASP A 873 105.86 -6.90 40.88
CA ASP A 873 106.81 -7.06 41.99
C ASP A 873 108.22 -7.50 41.52
N ILE A 874 109.20 -7.32 42.41
CA ILE A 874 110.58 -7.73 42.16
C ILE A 874 110.64 -9.26 41.94
N GLY A 875 111.07 -9.67 40.75
CA GLY A 875 111.27 -11.07 40.37
C GLY A 875 110.13 -11.69 39.55
N GLU A 876 109.06 -10.94 39.31
CA GLU A 876 107.92 -11.40 38.51
C GLU A 876 108.12 -11.20 37.00
N LEU A 877 108.94 -10.21 36.62
CA LEU A 877 109.35 -10.00 35.22
C LEU A 877 110.58 -10.85 34.88
N LYS A 878 110.42 -11.75 33.91
CA LYS A 878 111.46 -12.66 33.44
C LYS A 878 111.74 -12.44 31.96
N GLY A 879 113.01 -12.48 31.55
CA GLY A 879 113.36 -12.36 30.13
C GLY A 879 113.00 -13.65 29.36
N LEU A 880 112.61 -13.54 28.08
CA LEU A 880 112.26 -14.73 27.27
C LEU A 880 113.41 -15.75 27.21
N VAL A 881 114.64 -15.27 26.99
CA VAL A 881 115.84 -16.13 26.94
C VAL A 881 116.14 -16.79 28.29
N GLU A 882 115.88 -16.09 29.40
CA GLU A 882 116.04 -16.64 30.76
C GLU A 882 115.05 -17.78 31.01
N MET A 883 113.86 -17.68 30.43
CA MET A 883 112.82 -18.72 30.48
C MET A 883 113.01 -19.82 29.43
N GLY A 884 114.05 -19.75 28.61
CA GLY A 884 114.33 -20.74 27.57
C GLY A 884 113.44 -20.62 26.34
N ILE A 885 112.71 -19.53 26.17
CA ILE A 885 111.86 -19.27 24.99
C ILE A 885 112.75 -18.81 23.84
N THR A 886 112.65 -19.47 22.70
CA THR A 886 113.49 -19.21 21.51
C THR A 886 112.74 -18.56 20.36
N SER A 887 111.43 -18.76 20.25
CA SER A 887 110.61 -18.08 19.24
C SER A 887 109.15 -18.03 19.65
N LEU A 888 108.48 -16.92 19.31
CA LEU A 888 107.03 -16.76 19.38
C LEU A 888 106.46 -16.88 17.96
N ASP A 889 105.48 -17.76 17.73
CA ASP A 889 104.84 -17.90 16.41
C ASP A 889 103.76 -16.83 16.24
N LEU A 890 103.75 -16.14 15.10
CA LEU A 890 102.74 -15.14 14.77
C LEU A 890 101.52 -15.74 14.07
N ASN A 891 101.61 -16.98 13.57
CA ASN A 891 100.51 -17.64 12.87
C ASN A 891 99.54 -18.25 13.88
N TYR A 892 98.33 -17.69 13.99
CA TYR A 892 97.33 -18.17 14.95
C TYR A 892 96.16 -18.93 14.35
N ALA A 893 95.60 -19.84 15.15
CA ALA A 893 94.27 -20.38 14.95
C ALA A 893 93.29 -19.66 15.89
N THR A 894 92.10 -19.32 15.40
CA THR A 894 91.04 -18.80 16.26
C THR A 894 90.43 -19.91 17.11
N SER A 895 90.05 -19.57 18.34
CA SER A 895 89.53 -20.49 19.35
C SER A 895 88.25 -19.93 19.95
N GLY A 896 87.24 -20.78 20.12
CA GLY A 896 86.01 -20.46 20.84
C GLY A 896 86.07 -20.76 22.33
N ARG A 897 87.26 -21.06 22.87
CA ARG A 897 87.45 -21.45 24.28
C ARG A 897 87.20 -20.25 25.19
N VAL A 898 86.31 -20.43 26.16
CA VAL A 898 86.09 -19.48 27.25
C VAL A 898 86.52 -20.15 28.54
N ASP A 899 87.41 -19.51 29.28
CA ASP A 899 87.87 -19.96 30.58
C ASP A 899 87.52 -18.91 31.63
N HIS A 900 86.78 -19.31 32.66
CA HIS A 900 86.31 -18.44 33.76
C HIS A 900 85.66 -17.09 33.34
N GLY A 901 85.07 -17.03 32.14
CA GLY A 901 84.45 -15.82 31.57
C GLY A 901 85.35 -15.01 30.63
N ASN A 902 86.64 -15.36 30.54
CA ASN A 902 87.62 -14.78 29.62
C ASN A 902 87.67 -15.58 28.32
N ALA A 903 87.78 -14.92 27.16
CA ALA A 903 87.87 -15.61 25.89
C ALA A 903 89.33 -15.87 25.52
N VAL A 904 89.69 -17.14 25.33
CA VAL A 904 90.98 -17.54 24.78
C VAL A 904 90.81 -17.60 23.26
N ALA A 905 91.01 -16.47 22.58
CA ALA A 905 90.45 -16.20 21.27
C ALA A 905 91.37 -16.56 20.10
N MET A 906 92.68 -16.41 20.24
CA MET A 906 93.66 -16.72 19.19
C MET A 906 94.78 -17.53 19.83
N VAL A 907 95.01 -18.77 19.37
CA VAL A 907 95.88 -19.75 20.04
C VAL A 907 96.90 -20.33 19.06
N PRO A 908 98.12 -19.78 19.02
CA PRO A 908 99.31 -20.52 18.59
C PRO A 908 100.49 -20.40 19.54
N GLY A 909 101.42 -21.33 19.41
CA GLY A 909 102.42 -21.56 20.42
C GLY A 909 103.71 -20.73 20.36
N TYR A 910 104.52 -20.92 21.39
CA TYR A 910 105.92 -20.53 21.41
C TYR A 910 106.81 -21.78 21.51
N GLU A 911 108.05 -21.66 21.05
CA GLU A 911 109.05 -22.73 21.08
C GLU A 911 110.11 -22.43 22.14
N THR A 912 110.50 -23.46 22.88
CA THR A 912 111.60 -23.42 23.86
C THR A 912 112.86 -24.06 23.30
N ALA A 913 114.01 -23.80 23.94
CA ALA A 913 115.33 -24.25 23.47
C ALA A 913 115.50 -25.79 23.38
N ASP A 914 114.60 -26.56 23.98
CA ASP A 914 114.52 -28.02 23.89
C ASP A 914 113.68 -28.53 22.70
N GLY A 915 113.09 -27.62 21.91
CA GLY A 915 112.25 -27.90 20.76
C GLY A 915 110.80 -28.24 21.12
N ALA A 916 110.39 -28.06 22.38
CA ALA A 916 108.99 -28.19 22.77
C ALA A 916 108.18 -26.97 22.33
N THR A 917 106.92 -27.20 21.96
CA THR A 917 105.96 -26.13 21.61
C THR A 917 104.90 -26.05 22.71
N HIS A 918 104.70 -24.85 23.23
CA HIS A 918 103.78 -24.55 24.33
C HIS A 918 102.68 -23.61 23.87
N GLU A 919 101.53 -23.61 24.54
CA GLU A 919 100.42 -22.72 24.17
C GLU A 919 100.80 -21.26 24.43
N MET A 920 100.52 -20.39 23.46
CA MET A 920 100.44 -18.95 23.67
C MET A 920 99.10 -18.54 23.10
N ALA A 921 98.45 -17.60 23.76
CA ALA A 921 97.11 -17.20 23.38
C ALA A 921 96.88 -15.73 23.59
N ASP A 922 96.15 -15.12 22.67
CA ASP A 922 95.52 -13.82 22.88
C ASP A 922 94.26 -14.05 23.72
N VAL A 923 94.33 -13.65 24.99
CA VAL A 923 93.29 -13.88 25.98
C VAL A 923 92.57 -12.58 26.26
N TRP A 924 91.31 -12.51 25.88
CA TRP A 924 90.44 -11.38 26.16
C TRP A 924 89.87 -11.51 27.56
N PHE A 925 90.40 -10.72 28.49
CA PHE A 925 89.95 -10.70 29.86
C PHE A 925 88.62 -9.98 30.00
N ALA A 926 87.70 -10.62 30.72
CA ALA A 926 86.42 -10.05 31.07
C ALA A 926 86.59 -8.90 32.08
N GLN A 927 85.86 -7.81 31.94
CA GLN A 927 85.78 -6.79 32.98
C GLN A 927 84.69 -7.14 33.99
N ALA A 928 84.92 -7.00 35.30
CA ALA A 928 83.91 -7.28 36.31
C ALA A 928 82.82 -6.21 36.27
N ARG A 929 81.56 -6.66 36.22
CA ARG A 929 80.36 -5.81 36.15
C ARG A 929 79.33 -6.32 37.14
N SER A 930 78.34 -5.48 37.49
CA SER A 930 77.07 -6.03 38.00
C SER A 930 76.48 -6.88 36.89
N GLU A 931 76.59 -8.20 37.01
CA GLU A 931 76.02 -9.12 36.02
C GLU A 931 74.54 -8.80 35.87
N THR A 932 74.19 -8.28 34.71
CA THR A 932 72.81 -8.37 34.24
C THR A 932 72.72 -9.77 33.64
N PRO A 933 71.83 -10.65 34.12
CA PRO A 933 71.75 -12.01 33.62
C PRO A 933 71.65 -12.01 32.08
N PRO A 934 72.24 -13.00 31.39
CA PRO A 934 71.96 -13.17 29.96
C PRO A 934 70.44 -13.19 29.79
N PRO A 935 69.91 -12.49 28.76
CA PRO A 935 68.47 -12.34 28.58
C PRO A 935 67.84 -13.73 28.59
N GLN A 936 67.00 -13.96 29.59
CA GLN A 936 66.25 -15.20 29.72
C GLN A 936 65.29 -15.33 28.53
N ILE A 937 64.76 -16.53 28.28
CA ILE A 937 63.68 -16.68 27.28
C ILE A 937 62.52 -15.71 27.55
N ALA A 938 62.26 -15.40 28.84
CA ALA A 938 61.30 -14.38 29.23
C ALA A 938 61.72 -12.94 28.81
N ASP A 939 63.01 -12.60 28.82
CA ASP A 939 63.53 -11.30 28.38
C ASP A 939 63.58 -11.19 26.84
N LEU A 940 63.71 -12.32 26.15
CA LEU A 940 63.57 -12.42 24.68
C LEU A 940 62.11 -12.24 24.22
N LEU A 941 61.16 -12.45 25.13
CA LEU A 941 59.72 -12.34 24.91
C LEU A 941 59.10 -11.15 25.66
N ALA A 942 59.89 -10.35 26.39
CA ALA A 942 59.43 -9.23 27.18
C ALA A 942 59.15 -8.00 26.30
N ASP A 943 58.07 -7.28 26.62
CA ASP A 943 57.76 -5.99 26.00
C ASP A 943 58.87 -4.96 26.28
N ALA A 944 59.14 -4.06 25.32
CA ALA A 944 60.17 -3.03 25.48
C ALA A 944 59.97 -2.16 26.75
N PRO A 945 61.05 -1.61 27.34
CA PRO A 945 60.97 -0.81 28.56
C PRO A 945 60.03 0.40 28.43
N THR A 946 59.31 0.74 29.51
CA THR A 946 58.26 1.77 29.55
C THR A 946 58.76 3.23 29.52
N ASP A 947 60.02 3.51 29.15
CA ASP A 947 60.62 4.86 29.19
C ASP A 947 60.47 5.67 27.89
N LEU A 948 59.32 5.54 27.22
CA LEU A 948 58.95 6.39 26.09
C LEU A 948 57.47 6.73 26.20
N ALA A 949 57.13 7.54 27.21
CA ALA A 949 55.79 8.10 27.35
C ALA A 949 55.66 9.35 26.45
N PRO A 950 54.67 9.41 25.54
CA PRO A 950 54.29 10.68 24.92
C PRO A 950 53.60 11.57 25.96
N HIS A 951 54.01 12.83 26.02
CA HIS A 951 53.22 13.87 26.66
C HIS A 951 51.84 13.98 26.00
N GLY A 952 50.80 14.02 26.83
CA GLY A 952 49.44 13.71 26.42
C GLY A 952 48.68 14.79 25.66
N HIS A 953 47.49 14.38 25.21
CA HIS A 953 46.31 15.22 25.19
C HIS A 953 45.13 14.45 25.81
N ALA A 954 44.48 15.12 26.77
CA ALA A 954 43.23 14.69 27.37
C ALA A 954 42.04 15.00 26.46
N THR A 955 41.00 14.17 26.49
CA THR A 955 39.62 14.59 26.81
C THR A 955 38.80 13.36 27.23
N ALA A 956 37.85 13.62 28.13
CA ALA A 956 37.14 12.66 28.97
C ALA A 956 35.76 12.26 28.43
N ALA A 957 35.27 11.07 28.81
CA ALA A 957 33.85 10.77 29.05
C ALA A 957 33.71 9.43 29.84
N PRO A 958 32.57 9.13 30.50
CA PRO A 958 32.57 8.75 31.90
C PRO A 958 32.31 7.27 32.21
N ALA A 959 32.48 6.97 33.50
CA ALA A 959 32.33 5.69 34.18
C ALA A 959 31.00 4.95 33.96
N GLY A 960 31.09 3.62 33.92
CA GLY A 960 30.01 2.66 34.15
C GLY A 960 30.60 1.28 34.47
N PRO A 961 30.12 0.53 35.48
CA PRO A 961 30.97 -0.31 36.31
C PRO A 961 31.18 -1.73 35.78
N ALA A 962 32.37 -2.24 36.07
CA ALA A 962 32.75 -3.64 35.95
C ALA A 962 31.83 -4.56 36.75
N ALA A 963 31.39 -5.65 36.13
CA ALA A 963 30.91 -6.83 36.82
C ALA A 963 31.72 -8.05 36.36
N THR A 964 32.54 -8.50 37.29
CA THR A 964 33.32 -9.75 37.31
C THR A 964 32.46 -10.99 37.06
N LEU A 965 32.83 -11.82 36.09
CA LEU A 965 32.32 -13.18 35.95
C LEU A 965 33.17 -14.14 36.82
N ALA A 966 32.72 -14.37 38.05
CA ALA A 966 33.16 -15.50 38.86
C ALA A 966 32.16 -16.65 38.69
N HIS A 967 32.69 -17.79 38.27
CA HIS A 967 32.03 -19.09 38.25
C HIS A 967 31.57 -19.49 39.66
N ALA A 968 30.29 -19.84 39.83
CA ALA A 968 29.82 -20.66 40.94
C ALA A 968 28.59 -21.49 40.53
N ALA A 969 28.75 -22.81 40.57
CA ALA A 969 27.68 -23.79 40.47
C ALA A 969 26.79 -23.78 41.72
N GLY A 970 25.49 -24.04 41.58
CA GLY A 970 24.64 -24.41 42.72
C GLY A 970 23.14 -24.07 42.61
N ALA A 971 22.38 -25.01 42.06
CA ALA A 971 21.04 -25.47 42.47
C ALA A 971 19.92 -24.50 42.93
N ALA A 972 18.81 -24.60 42.18
CA ALA A 972 17.41 -24.76 42.63
C ALA A 972 16.69 -23.56 43.30
N THR A 973 15.64 -23.03 42.65
CA THR A 973 14.21 -23.41 42.86
C THR A 973 13.24 -22.43 42.19
N ALA A 974 12.27 -23.01 41.48
CA ALA A 974 10.85 -22.64 41.33
C ALA A 974 10.42 -21.17 41.07
N GLY A 975 9.73 -20.98 39.94
CA GLY A 975 8.56 -20.07 39.91
C GLY A 975 8.16 -19.50 38.54
N ARG A 976 7.22 -20.17 37.86
CA ARG A 976 6.17 -19.67 36.93
C ARG A 976 6.62 -18.78 35.73
N GLY A 977 6.14 -18.96 34.51
CA GLY A 977 4.99 -19.70 34.03
C GLY A 977 4.89 -19.63 32.50
N HIS A 978 4.02 -20.49 31.98
CA HIS A 978 3.69 -20.73 30.58
C HIS A 978 3.68 -19.52 29.65
N ARG A 979 4.38 -19.67 28.52
CA ARG A 979 3.81 -19.58 27.17
C ARG A 979 4.84 -20.12 26.17
N ALA A 980 4.61 -21.35 25.73
CA ALA A 980 5.25 -21.94 24.56
C ALA A 980 4.16 -22.23 23.52
N ASP A 981 4.62 -22.35 22.29
CA ASP A 981 3.97 -22.92 21.11
C ASP A 981 3.38 -21.89 20.14
N LEU A 982 4.18 -21.54 19.14
CA LEU A 982 4.08 -22.11 17.79
C LEU A 982 5.13 -21.41 16.90
N PHE A 983 6.13 -22.15 16.40
CA PHE A 983 6.85 -21.93 15.12
C PHE A 983 8.16 -22.75 15.11
N GLU A 984 8.09 -24.04 14.78
CA GLU A 984 9.20 -24.78 14.18
C GLU A 984 8.63 -25.96 13.38
N GLU A 985 8.40 -25.75 12.08
CA GLU A 985 8.37 -26.83 11.09
C GLU A 985 8.57 -26.21 9.70
N GLU A 986 9.82 -26.22 9.19
CA GLU A 986 10.20 -26.32 7.76
C GLU A 986 11.63 -25.78 7.53
N LEU A 987 12.64 -26.58 7.92
CA LEU A 987 14.01 -26.32 7.48
C LEU A 987 14.78 -27.63 7.34
N LEU A 988 14.28 -28.51 6.47
CA LEU A 988 15.02 -29.72 6.10
C LEU A 988 14.58 -30.35 4.77
N LYS A 989 14.53 -29.56 3.69
CA LYS A 989 14.65 -30.08 2.32
C LYS A 989 15.34 -29.03 1.44
N HIS A 990 16.60 -29.26 1.12
CA HIS A 990 17.17 -29.17 -0.24
C HIS A 990 18.70 -29.31 -0.14
N GLN A 991 19.18 -30.53 -0.36
CA GLN A 991 20.55 -30.75 -0.84
C GLN A 991 20.55 -30.55 -2.36
N PRO A 992 21.52 -29.82 -2.94
CA PRO A 992 21.72 -29.81 -4.38
C PRO A 992 22.47 -31.07 -4.83
N LEU A 993 22.00 -31.68 -5.91
CA LEU A 993 22.76 -32.65 -6.69
C LEU A 993 23.57 -31.87 -7.75
N PHE A 994 24.89 -31.90 -7.56
CA PHE A 994 26.00 -31.48 -8.44
C PHE A 994 26.11 -30.02 -8.86
#